data_AF-A0A2H9NW87-F1
#
_entry.id   AF-A0A2H9NW87-F1
#
_cell.length_a   1.000
_cell.length_b   1.000
_cell.length_c   1.000
_cell.angle_alpha   90.00
_cell.angle_beta   90.00
_cell.angle_gamma   90.00
#
_symmetry.space_group_name_H-M   'P 1'
#
loop_
_entity.id
_entity.type
_entity.pdbx_description
1 polymer ?
#
loop_
_entity_poly.entity_id
_entity_poly.type
_entity_poly.pdbx_seq_one_letter_code
_entity_poly.pdbx_strand_id
1 'polypeptide(L)'
;MFLLRMILRYDHNKKPYRAAYDQKEVYERCPELRVIGKHNNHYLLHSPLLSISYLISEALCEDVFSEAPKNLELFVAEGLFVKKGAIAPRVFVRNPTKLLNSVTSVTIFLTTNCNLRCVYCYASGGEKNTVLKFETITAFLETFIKNGKPIEISWHGGGESTLYMDLIEKTIQYLRSKKLYKTSHIQTNGICSLETLRRLVKNKISIQLSCDGPPYIQDFQRPDAFGKPTSQVFERTVRYLIRKKISTNVRVTVSKYSVDKLPSVITYFRRIGITDIKFEPLYEMGRGIKTPHAGALAPTLMEYSDHLLSVVELLEMHGMNGEAATYSGLAGAKDCFCGTTTPNICLTTDGLLSACYESPTYSQNTDFLVYGSLNTATKTLTLDREKLEYLQRRTVHNLPHCKDCFLKYTCAGGCHIKIYEHAGDMYGQHKEFCDSRTIFSRELIIRRLESAHVKIKPYFKQTKNGLALVMYHNHLPFFLWEPEMKYSPEAHQTHPFIKIDSPAFPFTSLNDYITSYLDDKRYPFMLLAISCDLSRLIHHPELKPHITSLFLRLLKNKVPFLVTRPLPPCLVEPAVARKIKHPVLPASCFECSEMVFVQEDGSVTFCNKTKGSKKIEDYATRTELYREHASLLRHGPVCSFCHYRISHACAGYCPHSGISLSSVPSLHSQIPTSKKTTQNLPL
;
A
#
# COMPACT_ATOMS: atom_id res chain seq x y z
N MET A 1 -23.87 23.18 12.03
CA MET A 1 -23.37 23.04 10.64
C MET A 1 -22.19 22.09 10.66
N PHE A 2 -22.33 20.89 10.08
CA PHE A 2 -21.25 19.90 10.04
C PHE A 2 -20.79 19.67 8.61
N LEU A 3 -19.50 19.87 8.35
CA LEU A 3 -18.85 19.62 7.07
C LEU A 3 -17.45 19.05 7.34
N LEU A 4 -17.25 17.79 6.98
CA LEU A 4 -15.94 17.16 6.95
C LEU A 4 -15.49 16.96 5.51
N ARG A 5 -14.23 17.31 5.21
CA ARG A 5 -13.59 17.12 3.91
C ARG A 5 -12.40 16.16 3.99
N MET A 6 -12.25 15.34 2.97
CA MET A 6 -11.03 14.58 2.69
C MET A 6 -10.61 14.73 1.24
N ILE A 7 -9.30 14.89 1.02
CA ILE A 7 -8.68 14.95 -0.30
C ILE A 7 -7.89 13.66 -0.53
N LEU A 8 -8.28 12.88 -1.54
CA LEU A 8 -7.66 11.62 -1.93
C LEU A 8 -6.63 11.90 -3.01
N ARG A 9 -5.37 12.18 -2.63
CA ARG A 9 -4.28 12.48 -3.57
C ARG A 9 -3.12 11.53 -3.38
N TYR A 10 -2.68 10.95 -4.49
CA TYR A 10 -1.45 10.17 -4.58
C TYR A 10 -0.20 11.07 -4.62
N ASP A 11 -0.35 12.30 -5.10
CA ASP A 11 0.73 13.29 -5.22
C ASP A 11 0.58 14.36 -4.14
N HIS A 12 1.40 14.25 -3.10
CA HIS A 12 1.47 15.21 -1.99
C HIS A 12 1.83 16.64 -2.43
N ASN A 13 2.38 16.83 -3.63
CA ASN A 13 2.79 18.14 -4.13
C ASN A 13 1.65 18.93 -4.79
N LYS A 14 0.55 18.29 -5.16
CA LYS A 14 -0.62 19.01 -5.67
C LYS A 14 -1.41 19.60 -4.51
N LYS A 15 -1.42 20.94 -4.39
CA LYS A 15 -2.29 21.65 -3.43
C LYS A 15 -3.76 21.50 -3.83
N PRO A 16 -4.68 21.24 -2.87
CA PRO A 16 -6.11 21.22 -3.16
C PRO A 16 -6.56 22.49 -3.87
N TYR A 17 -7.57 22.39 -4.72
CA TYR A 17 -8.26 23.59 -5.17
C TYR A 17 -8.86 24.23 -3.92
N ARG A 18 -8.31 25.39 -3.59
CA ARG A 18 -8.74 26.30 -2.54
C ARG A 18 -8.60 27.68 -3.14
N ALA A 19 -9.71 28.38 -3.24
CA ALA A 19 -9.73 29.77 -3.66
C ALA A 19 -10.20 30.59 -2.46
N ALA A 20 -9.64 31.78 -2.28
CA ALA A 20 -10.32 32.79 -1.50
C ALA A 20 -11.59 33.19 -2.26
N TYR A 21 -12.68 33.39 -1.53
CA TYR A 21 -13.91 33.92 -2.11
C TYR A 21 -13.67 35.38 -2.53
N ASP A 22 -14.08 35.70 -3.75
CA ASP A 22 -14.04 37.04 -4.31
C ASP A 22 -15.43 37.36 -4.88
N GLN A 23 -16.08 38.40 -4.34
CA GLN A 23 -17.43 38.80 -4.75
C GLN A 23 -17.52 39.21 -6.22
N LYS A 24 -16.39 39.51 -6.89
CA LYS A 24 -16.34 39.87 -8.31
C LYS A 24 -16.30 38.66 -9.25
N GLU A 25 -16.08 37.47 -8.72
CA GLU A 25 -15.92 36.24 -9.48
C GLU A 25 -17.21 35.43 -9.53
N VAL A 26 -17.41 34.69 -10.62
CA VAL A 26 -18.54 33.76 -10.75
C VAL A 26 -18.08 32.36 -10.38
N TYR A 27 -18.80 31.74 -9.44
CA TYR A 27 -18.53 30.39 -8.97
C TYR A 27 -19.59 29.42 -9.46
N GLU A 28 -19.18 28.17 -9.69
CA GLU A 28 -20.05 27.05 -10.00
C GLU A 28 -19.77 25.89 -9.05
N ARG A 29 -20.77 25.02 -8.85
CA ARG A 29 -20.57 23.80 -8.05
C ARG A 29 -19.46 22.97 -8.68
N CYS A 30 -18.58 22.42 -7.85
CA CYS A 30 -17.49 21.55 -8.26
C CYS A 30 -17.99 20.53 -9.28
N PRO A 31 -17.37 20.42 -10.47
CA PRO A 31 -17.81 19.48 -11.49
C PRO A 31 -17.83 18.04 -10.97
N GLU A 32 -18.83 17.29 -11.41
CA GLU A 32 -19.03 15.87 -11.08
C GLU A 32 -19.15 15.59 -9.57
N LEU A 33 -19.45 16.62 -8.76
CA LEU A 33 -19.79 16.46 -7.34
C LEU A 33 -21.17 15.81 -7.22
N ARG A 34 -21.21 14.64 -6.58
CA ARG A 34 -22.42 13.81 -6.46
C ARG A 34 -22.65 13.41 -5.01
N VAL A 35 -23.92 13.27 -4.63
CA VAL A 35 -24.30 12.52 -3.44
C VAL A 35 -24.14 11.03 -3.75
N ILE A 36 -23.33 10.34 -2.96
CA ILE A 36 -22.99 8.92 -3.18
C ILE A 36 -23.53 8.00 -2.08
N GLY A 37 -24.18 8.57 -1.05
CA GLY A 37 -24.83 7.83 0.02
C GLY A 37 -25.12 8.71 1.23
N LYS A 38 -25.56 8.07 2.32
CA LYS A 38 -25.67 8.66 3.66
C LYS A 38 -24.87 7.82 4.64
N HIS A 39 -24.36 8.45 5.69
CA HIS A 39 -23.68 7.79 6.80
C HIS A 39 -23.90 8.61 8.08
N ASN A 40 -24.43 7.99 9.14
CA ASN A 40 -24.77 8.63 10.42
C ASN A 40 -25.55 9.96 10.28
N ASN A 41 -26.65 9.97 9.52
CA ASN A 41 -27.47 11.16 9.23
C ASN A 41 -26.77 12.30 8.47
N HIS A 42 -25.57 12.05 7.92
CA HIS A 42 -24.88 12.98 7.05
C HIS A 42 -24.85 12.44 5.62
N TYR A 43 -24.92 13.34 4.64
CA TYR A 43 -24.74 13.01 3.24
C TYR A 43 -23.27 12.82 2.92
N LEU A 44 -22.98 11.79 2.12
CA LEU A 44 -21.66 11.52 1.60
C LEU A 44 -21.57 12.07 0.18
N LEU A 45 -20.70 13.06 -0.05
CA LEU A 45 -20.48 13.66 -1.37
C LEU A 45 -19.10 13.24 -1.89
N HIS A 46 -18.98 13.07 -3.20
CA HIS A 46 -17.72 12.79 -3.86
C HIS A 46 -17.63 13.44 -5.24
N SER A 47 -16.48 14.01 -5.56
CA SER A 47 -16.10 14.39 -6.92
C SER A 47 -14.94 13.51 -7.40
N PRO A 48 -15.15 12.59 -8.37
CA PRO A 48 -14.08 11.76 -8.91
C PRO A 48 -13.07 12.55 -9.74
N LEU A 49 -13.45 13.71 -10.25
CA LEU A 49 -12.57 14.56 -11.06
C LEU A 49 -11.48 15.22 -10.20
N LEU A 50 -11.84 15.64 -8.98
CA LEU A 50 -10.90 16.26 -8.04
C LEU A 50 -10.35 15.29 -7.00
N SER A 51 -10.90 14.07 -6.94
CA SER A 51 -10.64 13.08 -5.90
C SER A 51 -10.86 13.69 -4.50
N ILE A 52 -12.01 14.33 -4.29
CA ILE A 52 -12.38 14.95 -3.01
C ILE A 52 -13.71 14.37 -2.54
N SER A 53 -13.80 14.07 -1.25
CA SER A 53 -15.00 13.54 -0.60
C SER A 53 -15.38 14.38 0.62
N TYR A 54 -16.68 14.40 0.93
CA TYR A 54 -17.23 15.16 2.05
C TYR A 54 -18.27 14.35 2.82
N LEU A 55 -18.32 14.54 4.13
CA LEU A 55 -19.44 14.17 4.97
C LEU A 55 -20.11 15.46 5.44
N ILE A 56 -21.37 15.69 5.06
CA ILE A 56 -22.04 16.98 5.21
C ILE A 56 -23.44 16.81 5.80
N SER A 57 -23.86 17.71 6.70
CA SER A 57 -25.22 17.69 7.26
C SER A 57 -26.28 17.93 6.17
N GLU A 58 -27.49 17.42 6.38
CA GLU A 58 -28.63 17.60 5.47
C GLU A 58 -28.85 19.04 5.03
N ALA A 59 -28.98 19.99 5.96
CA ALA A 59 -29.20 21.40 5.65
C ALA A 59 -28.10 22.01 4.76
N LEU A 60 -26.84 21.61 4.97
CA LEU A 60 -25.73 22.09 4.14
C LEU A 60 -25.68 21.37 2.78
N CYS A 61 -26.09 20.10 2.73
CA CYS A 61 -26.23 19.39 1.46
C CYS A 61 -27.29 20.07 0.59
N GLU A 62 -28.46 20.36 1.14
CA GLU A 62 -29.52 21.08 0.43
C GLU A 62 -29.03 22.43 -0.09
N ASP A 63 -28.29 23.18 0.73
CA ASP A 63 -27.71 24.47 0.34
C ASP A 63 -26.68 24.34 -0.80
N VAL A 64 -25.79 23.34 -0.76
CA VAL A 64 -24.81 23.04 -1.84
C VAL A 64 -25.50 22.77 -3.18
N PHE A 65 -26.69 22.16 -3.17
CA PHE A 65 -27.44 21.79 -4.37
C PHE A 65 -28.54 22.80 -4.74
N SER A 66 -28.69 23.90 -4.00
CA SER A 66 -29.63 24.98 -4.30
C SER A 66 -29.16 25.86 -5.47
N GLU A 67 -30.08 26.60 -6.09
CA GLU A 67 -29.77 27.56 -7.16
C GLU A 67 -28.96 28.76 -6.66
N ALA A 68 -29.19 29.18 -5.40
CA ALA A 68 -28.53 30.32 -4.77
C ALA A 68 -28.03 29.93 -3.35
N PRO A 69 -26.82 29.33 -3.26
CA PRO A 69 -26.28 28.85 -1.99
C PRO A 69 -26.03 29.97 -1.00
N LYS A 70 -26.56 29.84 0.22
CA LYS A 70 -26.38 30.82 1.31
C LYS A 70 -24.97 30.82 1.87
N ASN A 71 -24.32 29.65 1.90
CA ASN A 71 -22.98 29.47 2.43
C ASN A 71 -21.89 29.41 1.33
N LEU A 72 -22.07 30.16 0.23
CA LEU A 72 -21.18 30.10 -0.94
C LEU A 72 -19.70 30.35 -0.59
N GLU A 73 -19.40 31.32 0.26
CA GLU A 73 -18.03 31.62 0.70
C GLU A 73 -17.35 30.40 1.34
N LEU A 74 -18.05 29.74 2.28
CA LEU A 74 -17.60 28.50 2.91
C LEU A 74 -17.38 27.40 1.87
N PHE A 75 -18.31 27.25 0.94
CA PHE A 75 -18.22 26.21 -0.09
C PHE A 75 -17.07 26.42 -1.07
N VAL A 76 -16.74 27.67 -1.38
CA VAL A 76 -15.56 28.02 -2.19
C VAL A 76 -14.26 27.73 -1.43
N ALA A 77 -14.19 28.12 -0.15
CA ALA A 77 -13.03 27.84 0.69
C ALA A 77 -12.76 26.33 0.83
N GLU A 78 -13.84 25.54 0.91
CA GLU A 78 -13.76 24.07 1.02
C GLU A 78 -13.67 23.34 -0.32
N GLY A 79 -13.79 24.04 -1.45
CA GLY A 79 -13.69 23.44 -2.79
C GLY A 79 -14.91 22.60 -3.19
N LEU A 80 -16.06 22.84 -2.57
CA LEU A 80 -17.38 22.41 -3.05
C LEU A 80 -17.84 23.26 -4.23
N PHE A 81 -17.37 24.51 -4.32
CA PHE A 81 -17.56 25.43 -5.44
C PHE A 81 -16.21 25.91 -5.96
N VAL A 82 -16.14 26.17 -7.26
CA VAL A 82 -14.92 26.54 -7.99
C VAL A 82 -15.22 27.70 -8.92
N LYS A 83 -14.22 28.50 -9.29
CA LYS A 83 -14.42 29.56 -10.29
C LYS A 83 -14.94 28.93 -11.58
N LYS A 84 -15.95 29.56 -12.19
CA LYS A 84 -16.59 29.05 -13.41
C LYS A 84 -15.55 28.76 -14.49
N GLY A 85 -15.55 27.53 -15.01
CA GLY A 85 -14.61 27.10 -16.05
C GLY A 85 -13.18 26.80 -15.56
N ALA A 86 -12.88 26.92 -14.26
CA ALA A 86 -11.54 26.63 -13.74
C ALA A 86 -11.19 25.14 -13.79
N ILE A 87 -12.20 24.27 -13.87
CA ILE A 87 -12.03 22.83 -13.82
C ILE A 87 -12.86 22.20 -14.94
N ALA A 88 -12.17 21.54 -15.86
CA ALA A 88 -12.79 20.75 -16.92
C ALA A 88 -12.21 19.34 -16.90
N PRO A 89 -13.01 18.31 -17.24
CA PRO A 89 -12.48 16.98 -17.51
C PRO A 89 -11.40 17.05 -18.58
N ARG A 90 -10.27 16.38 -18.37
CA ARG A 90 -9.26 16.23 -19.42
C ARG A 90 -9.81 15.27 -20.47
N VAL A 91 -10.12 15.79 -21.65
CA VAL A 91 -10.43 14.99 -22.83
C VAL A 91 -9.12 14.76 -23.58
N PHE A 92 -8.65 13.51 -23.61
CA PHE A 92 -7.45 13.17 -24.37
C PHE A 92 -7.85 12.84 -25.81
N VAL A 93 -7.55 13.75 -26.74
CA VAL A 93 -7.66 13.47 -28.18
C VAL A 93 -6.50 12.55 -28.58
N ARG A 94 -6.82 11.31 -28.95
CA ARG A 94 -5.84 10.30 -29.36
C ARG A 94 -5.73 10.28 -30.89
N ASN A 95 -4.52 10.42 -31.43
CA ASN A 95 -4.23 10.26 -32.85
C ASN A 95 -3.32 9.03 -33.05
N PRO A 96 -3.82 7.94 -33.68
CA PRO A 96 -3.10 6.67 -33.76
C PRO A 96 -1.69 6.78 -34.36
N THR A 97 -1.54 7.54 -35.44
CA THR A 97 -0.26 7.68 -36.18
C THR A 97 0.76 8.49 -35.39
N LYS A 98 0.33 9.56 -34.72
CA LYS A 98 1.22 10.39 -33.88
C LYS A 98 1.68 9.65 -32.62
N LEU A 99 0.84 8.74 -32.11
CA LEU A 99 1.07 7.98 -30.89
C LEU A 99 2.23 6.98 -31.04
N LEU A 100 2.36 6.29 -32.17
CA LEU A 100 3.45 5.33 -32.44
C LEU A 100 4.83 5.99 -32.53
N ASN A 101 4.91 7.18 -33.15
CA ASN A 101 6.15 7.97 -33.25
C ASN A 101 6.59 8.57 -31.90
N SER A 102 5.75 8.45 -30.87
CA SER A 102 6.02 8.94 -29.52
C SER A 102 6.32 7.84 -28.51
N VAL A 103 6.33 6.57 -28.95
CA VAL A 103 6.58 5.41 -28.08
C VAL A 103 7.99 5.50 -27.51
N THR A 104 8.05 5.52 -26.18
CA THR A 104 9.29 5.52 -25.41
C THR A 104 9.31 4.39 -24.38
N SER A 105 8.28 3.56 -24.34
CA SER A 105 8.15 2.41 -23.45
C SER A 105 7.59 1.23 -24.22
N VAL A 106 8.25 0.08 -24.12
CA VAL A 106 7.83 -1.16 -24.77
C VAL A 106 7.83 -2.31 -23.76
N THR A 107 6.92 -3.26 -23.94
CA THR A 107 6.92 -4.53 -23.18
C THR A 107 7.39 -5.66 -24.09
N ILE A 108 8.27 -6.52 -23.59
CA ILE A 108 8.81 -7.66 -24.35
C ILE A 108 8.53 -8.94 -23.58
N PHE A 109 7.78 -9.85 -24.21
CA PHE A 109 7.53 -11.20 -23.71
C PHE A 109 8.74 -12.03 -24.12
N LEU A 110 9.75 -12.06 -23.26
CA LEU A 110 11.03 -12.65 -23.62
C LEU A 110 10.92 -14.14 -23.94
N THR A 111 10.04 -14.84 -23.21
CA THR A 111 9.87 -16.28 -23.29
C THR A 111 8.48 -16.70 -22.79
N THR A 112 8.01 -17.88 -23.20
CA THR A 112 6.88 -18.60 -22.58
C THR A 112 7.34 -19.64 -21.55
N ASN A 113 8.65 -19.91 -21.46
CA ASN A 113 9.22 -20.84 -20.50
C ASN A 113 9.20 -20.27 -19.08
N CYS A 114 9.01 -21.13 -18.08
CA CYS A 114 8.99 -20.74 -16.68
C CYS A 114 9.51 -21.88 -15.81
N ASN A 115 10.26 -21.56 -14.77
CA ASN A 115 10.74 -22.52 -13.77
C ASN A 115 9.68 -22.87 -12.71
N LEU A 116 8.52 -22.20 -12.72
CA LEU A 116 7.39 -22.50 -11.84
C LEU A 116 6.22 -23.16 -12.58
N ARG A 117 5.33 -23.79 -11.82
CA ARG A 117 4.03 -24.28 -12.29
C ARG A 117 2.90 -23.75 -11.42
N CYS A 118 2.82 -22.41 -11.32
CA CYS A 118 1.73 -21.78 -10.57
C CYS A 118 0.37 -22.32 -11.03
N VAL A 119 -0.45 -22.75 -10.09
CA VAL A 119 -1.68 -23.51 -10.38
C VAL A 119 -2.74 -22.65 -11.09
N TYR A 120 -2.71 -21.33 -10.89
CA TYR A 120 -3.64 -20.37 -11.49
C TYR A 120 -3.10 -19.65 -12.73
N CYS A 121 -1.92 -20.03 -13.23
CA CYS A 121 -1.16 -19.19 -14.16
C CYS A 121 -1.95 -18.82 -15.43
N TYR A 122 -2.29 -17.53 -15.57
CA TYR A 122 -2.98 -17.00 -16.76
C TYR A 122 -2.22 -17.30 -18.05
N ALA A 123 -0.88 -17.23 -17.99
CA ALA A 123 -0.02 -17.39 -19.15
C ALA A 123 0.30 -18.86 -19.48
N SER A 124 -0.15 -19.82 -18.65
CA SER A 124 0.25 -21.23 -18.76
C SER A 124 1.78 -21.41 -18.81
N GLY A 125 2.52 -20.54 -18.11
CA GLY A 125 3.98 -20.45 -18.21
C GLY A 125 4.68 -21.79 -17.95
N GLY A 126 5.65 -22.13 -18.80
CA GLY A 126 6.40 -23.39 -18.74
C GLY A 126 5.73 -24.60 -19.41
N GLU A 127 4.52 -24.47 -19.97
CA GLU A 127 3.93 -25.51 -20.85
C GLU A 127 4.52 -25.47 -22.26
N LYS A 128 4.99 -24.30 -22.70
CA LYS A 128 5.75 -24.11 -23.93
C LYS A 128 7.13 -23.55 -23.60
N ASN A 129 8.08 -23.79 -24.49
CA ASN A 129 9.46 -23.32 -24.35
C ASN A 129 9.86 -22.47 -25.56
N THR A 130 9.12 -21.39 -25.80
CA THR A 130 9.43 -20.41 -26.84
C THR A 130 10.26 -19.28 -26.24
N VAL A 131 11.29 -18.82 -26.95
CA VAL A 131 12.11 -17.68 -26.55
C VAL A 131 12.36 -16.79 -27.76
N LEU A 132 12.29 -15.47 -27.58
CA LEU A 132 12.62 -14.54 -28.64
C LEU A 132 14.10 -14.64 -28.99
N LYS A 133 14.42 -14.52 -30.28
CA LYS A 133 15.79 -14.36 -30.74
C LYS A 133 16.25 -12.92 -30.56
N PHE A 134 17.56 -12.73 -30.36
CA PHE A 134 18.14 -11.39 -30.23
C PHE A 134 17.89 -10.52 -31.49
N GLU A 135 17.90 -11.15 -32.66
CA GLU A 135 17.65 -10.52 -33.95
C GLU A 135 16.20 -10.01 -34.03
N THR A 136 15.23 -10.76 -33.49
CA THR A 136 13.83 -10.34 -33.41
C THR A 136 13.66 -9.15 -32.46
N ILE A 137 14.29 -9.18 -31.29
CA ILE A 137 14.24 -8.08 -30.32
C ILE A 137 14.88 -6.82 -30.90
N THR A 138 16.03 -6.94 -31.54
CA THR A 138 16.70 -5.78 -32.15
C THR A 138 15.93 -5.25 -33.35
N ALA A 139 15.37 -6.11 -34.21
CA ALA A 139 14.49 -5.69 -35.30
C ALA A 139 13.27 -4.90 -34.79
N PHE A 140 12.66 -5.33 -33.68
CA PHE A 140 11.59 -4.61 -33.01
C PHE A 140 12.06 -3.24 -32.47
N LEU A 141 13.20 -3.19 -31.79
CA LEU A 141 13.71 -1.93 -31.24
C LEU A 141 14.09 -0.92 -32.34
N GLU A 142 14.62 -1.37 -33.48
CA GLU A 142 14.95 -0.51 -34.64
C GLU A 142 13.73 0.22 -35.19
N THR A 143 12.50 -0.27 -34.95
CA THR A 143 11.28 0.44 -35.38
C THR A 143 11.03 1.70 -34.56
N PHE A 144 11.61 1.82 -33.36
CA PHE A 144 11.45 2.98 -32.46
C PHE A 144 12.71 3.84 -32.35
N ILE A 145 13.88 3.25 -32.54
CA ILE A 145 15.18 3.93 -32.47
C ILE A 145 15.28 5.11 -33.45
N LYS A 146 14.61 5.02 -34.61
CA LYS A 146 14.55 6.11 -35.60
C LYS A 146 14.01 7.43 -35.04
N ASN A 147 13.24 7.38 -33.95
CA ASN A 147 12.68 8.56 -33.30
C ASN A 147 13.70 9.29 -32.40
N GLY A 148 14.90 8.74 -32.19
CA GLY A 148 15.98 9.36 -31.41
C GLY A 148 15.70 9.50 -29.91
N LYS A 149 14.62 8.88 -29.40
CA LYS A 149 14.21 8.98 -28.01
C LYS A 149 14.70 7.78 -27.20
N PRO A 150 15.19 7.98 -25.96
CA PRO A 150 15.52 6.88 -25.07
C PRO A 150 14.31 5.97 -24.80
N ILE A 151 14.55 4.66 -24.83
CA ILE A 151 13.57 3.59 -24.70
C ILE A 151 13.64 2.99 -23.29
N GLU A 152 12.48 2.84 -22.69
CA GLU A 152 12.20 2.07 -21.50
C GLU A 152 11.69 0.67 -21.87
N ILE A 153 12.25 -0.37 -21.26
CA ILE A 153 11.85 -1.77 -21.51
C ILE A 153 11.18 -2.35 -20.27
N SER A 154 9.99 -2.91 -20.44
CA SER A 154 9.35 -3.78 -19.47
C SER A 154 9.51 -5.25 -19.90
N TRP A 155 10.15 -6.06 -19.05
CA TRP A 155 10.26 -7.51 -19.21
C TRP A 155 9.09 -8.16 -18.47
N HIS A 156 8.03 -8.50 -19.21
CA HIS A 156 6.76 -8.98 -18.64
C HIS A 156 6.00 -9.84 -19.66
N GLY A 157 5.14 -10.72 -19.18
CA GLY A 157 4.25 -11.54 -20.00
C GLY A 157 4.85 -12.90 -20.38
N GLY A 158 3.97 -13.87 -20.65
CA GLY A 158 4.36 -15.23 -20.99
C GLY A 158 4.95 -16.01 -19.81
N GLY A 159 6.29 -16.06 -19.73
CA GLY A 159 7.05 -16.88 -18.81
C GLY A 159 7.91 -16.10 -17.82
N GLU A 160 9.02 -16.70 -17.39
CA GLU A 160 9.99 -16.10 -16.46
C GLU A 160 11.21 -15.57 -17.22
N SER A 161 11.29 -14.24 -17.35
CA SER A 161 12.34 -13.58 -18.13
C SER A 161 13.73 -13.77 -17.52
N THR A 162 13.86 -13.96 -16.20
CA THR A 162 15.17 -14.13 -15.54
C THR A 162 15.89 -15.44 -15.90
N LEU A 163 15.21 -16.36 -16.59
CA LEU A 163 15.85 -17.55 -17.17
C LEU A 163 16.80 -17.21 -18.34
N TYR A 164 16.63 -16.04 -18.97
CA TYR A 164 17.38 -15.63 -20.16
C TYR A 164 18.09 -14.29 -19.94
N MET A 165 18.78 -14.15 -18.80
CA MET A 165 19.52 -12.93 -18.44
C MET A 165 20.55 -12.50 -19.48
N ASP A 166 21.18 -13.44 -20.19
CA ASP A 166 22.15 -13.12 -21.26
C ASP A 166 21.48 -12.30 -22.37
N LEU A 167 20.24 -12.66 -22.72
CA LEU A 167 19.48 -11.95 -23.74
C LEU A 167 19.06 -10.56 -23.26
N ILE A 168 18.61 -10.44 -22.00
CA ILE A 168 18.28 -9.15 -21.37
C ILE A 168 19.50 -8.22 -21.39
N GLU A 169 20.66 -8.70 -20.95
CA GLU A 169 21.89 -7.91 -20.90
C GLU A 169 22.36 -7.51 -22.30
N LYS A 170 22.31 -8.43 -23.27
CA LYS A 170 22.66 -8.15 -24.66
C LYS A 170 21.76 -7.07 -25.26
N THR A 171 20.45 -7.10 -24.97
CA THR A 171 19.51 -6.06 -25.40
C THR A 171 19.77 -4.71 -24.74
N ILE A 172 20.04 -4.68 -23.44
CA ILE A 172 20.38 -3.44 -22.72
C ILE A 172 21.70 -2.85 -23.26
N GLN A 173 22.72 -3.68 -23.48
CA GLN A 173 23.99 -3.24 -24.06
C GLN A 173 23.82 -2.68 -25.47
N TYR A 174 22.98 -3.31 -26.29
CA TYR A 174 22.65 -2.82 -27.62
C TYR A 174 21.98 -1.43 -27.60
N LEU A 175 21.03 -1.18 -26.69
CA LEU A 175 20.45 0.16 -26.55
C LEU A 175 21.43 1.18 -25.96
N ARG A 176 22.31 0.76 -25.04
CA ARG A 176 23.37 1.62 -24.48
C ARG A 176 24.39 2.03 -25.53
N SER A 177 24.82 1.12 -26.42
CA SER A 177 25.75 1.46 -27.50
C SER A 177 25.18 2.48 -28.49
N LYS A 178 23.84 2.50 -28.62
CA LYS A 178 23.11 3.51 -29.38
C LYS A 178 22.77 4.78 -28.60
N LYS A 179 23.12 4.88 -27.31
CA LYS A 179 22.73 5.98 -26.39
C LYS A 179 21.21 6.18 -26.26
N LEU A 180 20.43 5.10 -26.42
CA LEU A 180 18.96 5.12 -26.39
C LEU A 180 18.38 4.25 -25.28
N TYR A 181 19.17 3.86 -24.28
CA TYR A 181 18.67 3.17 -23.11
C TYR A 181 18.23 4.18 -22.04
N LYS A 182 16.95 4.12 -21.63
CA LYS A 182 16.41 4.94 -20.52
C LYS A 182 16.47 4.20 -19.19
N THR A 183 15.72 3.11 -19.10
CA THR A 183 15.59 2.26 -17.91
C THR A 183 14.98 0.92 -18.31
N SER A 184 14.94 -0.03 -17.38
CA SER A 184 14.17 -1.26 -17.57
C SER A 184 13.56 -1.75 -16.27
N HIS A 185 12.38 -2.34 -16.40
CA HIS A 185 11.60 -2.94 -15.32
C HIS A 185 11.39 -4.41 -15.62
N ILE A 186 11.40 -5.27 -14.59
CA ILE A 186 11.13 -6.70 -14.74
C ILE A 186 10.07 -7.15 -13.74
N GLN A 187 9.10 -7.90 -14.24
CA GLN A 187 8.29 -8.77 -13.39
C GLN A 187 8.95 -10.13 -13.31
N THR A 188 9.20 -10.59 -12.09
CA THR A 188 9.79 -11.92 -11.87
C THR A 188 9.07 -12.63 -10.74
N ASN A 189 9.08 -13.96 -10.79
CA ASN A 189 8.66 -14.80 -9.68
C ASN A 189 9.66 -14.77 -8.50
N GLY A 190 10.88 -14.22 -8.70
CA GLY A 190 11.89 -14.09 -7.66
C GLY A 190 12.57 -15.39 -7.27
N ILE A 191 12.32 -16.49 -7.98
CA ILE A 191 12.89 -17.82 -7.77
C ILE A 191 14.05 -17.99 -8.74
N CYS A 192 15.22 -17.44 -8.39
CA CYS A 192 16.40 -17.48 -9.24
C CYS A 192 17.69 -17.61 -8.44
N SER A 193 18.81 -17.82 -9.14
CA SER A 193 20.12 -17.92 -8.52
C SER A 193 20.60 -16.58 -7.96
N LEU A 194 21.52 -16.62 -7.00
CA LEU A 194 22.17 -15.40 -6.50
C LEU A 194 22.91 -14.65 -7.63
N GLU A 195 23.44 -15.37 -8.61
CA GLU A 195 24.11 -14.76 -9.76
C GLU A 195 23.12 -13.98 -10.64
N THR A 196 21.95 -14.55 -10.90
CA THR A 196 20.85 -13.85 -11.58
C THR A 196 20.49 -12.55 -10.86
N LEU A 197 20.37 -12.57 -9.53
CA LEU A 197 20.10 -11.37 -8.74
C LEU A 197 21.22 -10.33 -8.82
N ARG A 198 22.50 -10.75 -8.78
CA ARG A 198 23.65 -9.85 -8.97
C ARG A 198 23.58 -9.16 -10.33
N ARG A 199 23.24 -9.90 -11.38
CA ARG A 199 23.08 -9.38 -12.75
C ARG A 199 21.94 -8.38 -12.86
N LEU A 200 20.78 -8.65 -12.25
CA LEU A 200 19.65 -7.69 -12.19
C LEU A 200 20.06 -6.37 -11.53
N VAL A 201 20.71 -6.45 -10.36
CA VAL A 201 21.18 -5.27 -9.60
C VAL A 201 22.26 -4.51 -10.36
N LYS A 202 23.26 -5.21 -10.94
CA LYS A 202 24.34 -4.62 -11.74
C LYS A 202 23.79 -3.82 -12.92
N ASN A 203 22.74 -4.32 -13.57
CA ASN A 203 22.12 -3.65 -14.70
C ASN A 203 21.13 -2.53 -14.31
N LYS A 204 20.92 -2.29 -13.00
CA LYS A 204 19.99 -1.30 -12.45
C LYS A 204 18.55 -1.52 -12.93
N ILE A 205 18.15 -2.79 -13.07
CA ILE A 205 16.78 -3.15 -13.46
C ILE A 205 15.87 -3.00 -12.24
N SER A 206 14.75 -2.29 -12.41
CA SER A 206 13.72 -2.19 -11.37
C SER A 206 12.94 -3.51 -11.29
N ILE A 207 12.77 -4.04 -10.08
CA ILE A 207 12.25 -5.41 -9.86
C ILE A 207 10.88 -5.34 -9.18
N GLN A 208 9.86 -5.92 -9.82
CA GLN A 208 8.60 -6.29 -9.17
C GLN A 208 8.56 -7.81 -8.97
N LEU A 209 8.34 -8.21 -7.73
CA LEU A 209 8.36 -9.59 -7.28
C LEU A 209 6.94 -10.16 -7.26
N SER A 210 6.80 -11.44 -7.59
CA SER A 210 5.51 -12.14 -7.51
C SER A 210 5.54 -13.16 -6.38
N CYS A 211 4.79 -12.91 -5.31
CA CYS A 211 4.65 -13.82 -4.17
C CYS A 211 3.29 -13.63 -3.54
N ASP A 212 2.66 -14.74 -3.15
CA ASP A 212 1.27 -14.69 -2.69
C ASP A 212 1.12 -14.66 -1.16
N GLY A 213 2.24 -14.74 -0.43
CA GLY A 213 2.28 -14.59 1.02
C GLY A 213 3.11 -15.67 1.73
N PRO A 214 2.72 -16.08 2.95
CA PRO A 214 3.48 -17.06 3.74
C PRO A 214 3.62 -18.42 3.04
N PRO A 215 4.58 -19.27 3.46
CA PRO A 215 4.91 -20.54 2.80
C PRO A 215 3.70 -21.40 2.42
N TYR A 216 2.73 -21.58 3.31
CA TYR A 216 1.57 -22.42 3.03
C TYR A 216 0.66 -21.89 1.90
N ILE A 217 0.68 -20.58 1.60
CA ILE A 217 -0.02 -19.98 0.44
C ILE A 217 0.90 -20.03 -0.78
N GLN A 218 2.13 -19.55 -0.62
CA GLN A 218 3.09 -19.45 -1.72
C GLN A 218 3.42 -20.82 -2.34
N ASP A 219 3.70 -21.82 -1.51
CA ASP A 219 4.13 -23.14 -1.96
C ASP A 219 2.98 -23.93 -2.58
N PHE A 220 1.76 -23.70 -2.09
CA PHE A 220 0.54 -24.25 -2.66
C PHE A 220 0.22 -23.61 -4.03
N GLN A 221 0.24 -22.28 -4.12
CA GLN A 221 -0.18 -21.56 -5.32
C GLN A 221 0.91 -21.50 -6.41
N ARG A 222 2.18 -21.48 -6.01
CA ARG A 222 3.34 -21.23 -6.87
C ARG A 222 4.45 -22.27 -6.67
N PRO A 223 4.16 -23.58 -6.81
CA PRO A 223 5.21 -24.59 -6.76
C PRO A 223 6.17 -24.46 -7.96
N ASP A 224 7.35 -25.05 -7.84
CA ASP A 224 8.29 -25.16 -8.96
C ASP A 224 7.80 -26.15 -10.04
N ALA A 225 8.58 -26.32 -11.10
CA ALA A 225 8.26 -27.25 -12.20
C ALA A 225 8.11 -28.72 -11.78
N PHE A 226 8.58 -29.09 -10.59
CA PHE A 226 8.52 -30.43 -10.03
C PHE A 226 7.58 -30.52 -8.81
N GLY A 227 6.77 -29.50 -8.56
CA GLY A 227 5.84 -29.47 -7.43
C GLY A 227 6.48 -29.11 -6.09
N LYS A 228 7.74 -28.65 -6.05
CA LYS A 228 8.45 -28.35 -4.80
C LYS A 228 8.15 -26.93 -4.29
N PRO A 229 8.24 -26.71 -2.96
CA PRO A 229 8.13 -25.40 -2.32
C PRO A 229 9.09 -24.34 -2.89
N THR A 230 8.63 -23.10 -2.99
CA THR A 230 9.39 -21.96 -3.56
C THR A 230 9.60 -20.81 -2.58
N SER A 231 8.83 -20.76 -1.49
CA SER A 231 8.86 -19.71 -0.46
C SER A 231 10.26 -19.49 0.11
N GLN A 232 11.03 -20.56 0.35
CA GLN A 232 12.39 -20.46 0.87
C GLN A 232 13.35 -19.75 -0.10
N VAL A 233 13.22 -20.01 -1.40
CA VAL A 233 14.02 -19.32 -2.42
C VAL A 233 13.63 -17.85 -2.48
N PHE A 234 12.33 -17.57 -2.43
CA PHE A 234 11.82 -16.20 -2.41
C PHE A 234 12.35 -15.39 -1.22
N GLU A 235 12.34 -15.94 0.00
CA GLU A 235 12.88 -15.25 1.18
C GLU A 235 14.38 -14.92 1.03
N ARG A 236 15.16 -15.81 0.39
CA ARG A 236 16.58 -15.54 0.08
C ARG A 236 16.73 -14.38 -0.90
N THR A 237 15.89 -14.32 -1.93
CA THR A 237 15.83 -13.22 -2.90
C THR A 237 15.54 -11.89 -2.22
N VAL A 238 14.48 -11.82 -1.41
CA VAL A 238 14.09 -10.60 -0.68
C VAL A 238 15.23 -10.13 0.23
N ARG A 239 15.84 -11.04 0.98
CA ARG A 239 16.96 -10.70 1.88
C ARG A 239 18.14 -10.11 1.14
N TYR A 240 18.47 -10.64 -0.04
CA TYR A 240 19.53 -10.10 -0.88
C TYR A 240 19.20 -8.68 -1.37
N LEU A 241 17.98 -8.46 -1.89
CA LEU A 241 17.57 -7.17 -2.43
C LEU A 241 17.52 -6.07 -1.34
N ILE A 242 17.02 -6.40 -0.15
CA ILE A 242 17.02 -5.51 1.01
C ILE A 242 18.45 -5.12 1.41
N ARG A 243 19.38 -6.09 1.48
CA ARG A 243 20.80 -5.81 1.79
C ARG A 243 21.45 -4.89 0.76
N LYS A 244 21.01 -4.97 -0.50
CA LYS A 244 21.46 -4.08 -1.58
C LYS A 244 20.69 -2.76 -1.63
N LYS A 245 19.79 -2.49 -0.67
CA LYS A 245 18.93 -1.30 -0.61
C LYS A 245 18.10 -1.10 -1.88
N ILE A 246 17.71 -2.20 -2.52
CA ILE A 246 16.83 -2.19 -3.68
C ILE A 246 15.40 -2.21 -3.17
N SER A 247 14.59 -1.24 -3.61
CA SER A 247 13.17 -1.23 -3.31
C SER A 247 12.50 -2.45 -3.91
N THR A 248 11.70 -3.16 -3.12
CA THR A 248 10.97 -4.37 -3.54
C THR A 248 9.48 -4.13 -3.40
N ASN A 249 8.78 -4.10 -4.53
CA ASN A 249 7.32 -4.19 -4.59
C ASN A 249 6.92 -5.66 -4.84
N VAL A 250 5.91 -6.14 -4.12
CA VAL A 250 5.35 -7.49 -4.33
C VAL A 250 3.93 -7.40 -4.88
N ARG A 251 3.66 -8.16 -5.94
CA ARG A 251 2.32 -8.41 -6.45
C ARG A 251 1.82 -9.77 -5.95
N VAL A 252 0.67 -9.75 -5.29
CA VAL A 252 -0.03 -10.89 -4.68
C VAL A 252 -1.24 -11.24 -5.54
N THR A 253 -1.35 -12.51 -5.94
CA THR A 253 -2.59 -13.03 -6.54
C THR A 253 -3.48 -13.61 -5.44
N VAL A 254 -4.61 -12.96 -5.19
CA VAL A 254 -5.57 -13.33 -4.14
C VAL A 254 -6.58 -14.34 -4.69
N SER A 255 -6.45 -15.59 -4.26
CA SER A 255 -7.38 -16.66 -4.60
C SER A 255 -8.42 -16.83 -3.49
N LYS A 256 -9.40 -17.70 -3.72
CA LYS A 256 -10.33 -18.17 -2.70
C LYS A 256 -9.63 -18.79 -1.48
N TYR A 257 -8.42 -19.33 -1.64
CA TYR A 257 -7.65 -19.88 -0.52
C TYR A 257 -6.93 -18.83 0.32
N SER A 258 -6.64 -17.64 -0.24
CA SER A 258 -5.86 -16.60 0.44
C SER A 258 -6.67 -15.37 0.84
N VAL A 259 -7.89 -15.19 0.33
CA VAL A 259 -8.72 -14.00 0.54
C VAL A 259 -9.05 -13.72 2.01
N ASP A 260 -9.38 -14.74 2.79
CA ASP A 260 -9.62 -14.65 4.24
C ASP A 260 -8.32 -14.54 5.07
N LYS A 261 -7.16 -14.77 4.44
CA LYS A 261 -5.84 -14.84 5.08
C LYS A 261 -4.97 -13.61 4.81
N LEU A 262 -5.50 -12.56 4.16
CA LEU A 262 -4.77 -11.32 3.88
C LEU A 262 -4.06 -10.71 5.12
N PRO A 263 -4.59 -10.74 6.35
CA PRO A 263 -3.86 -10.27 7.54
C PRO A 263 -2.52 -11.00 7.76
N SER A 264 -2.50 -12.31 7.54
CA SER A 264 -1.28 -13.13 7.67
C SER A 264 -0.28 -12.81 6.55
N VAL A 265 -0.77 -12.51 5.34
CA VAL A 265 0.03 -12.10 4.18
C VAL A 265 0.76 -10.79 4.47
N ILE A 266 0.05 -9.80 5.00
CA ILE A 266 0.62 -8.49 5.38
C ILE A 266 1.68 -8.66 6.48
N THR A 267 1.35 -9.42 7.53
CA THR A 267 2.27 -9.68 8.64
C THR A 267 3.53 -10.40 8.16
N TYR A 268 3.38 -11.38 7.27
CA TYR A 268 4.49 -12.11 6.65
C TYR A 268 5.41 -11.17 5.85
N PHE A 269 4.85 -10.34 4.96
CA PHE A 269 5.65 -9.42 4.16
C PHE A 269 6.37 -8.39 5.02
N ARG A 270 5.69 -7.84 6.04
CA ARG A 270 6.32 -6.92 6.99
C ARG A 270 7.53 -7.56 7.67
N ARG A 271 7.38 -8.83 8.08
CA ARG A 271 8.41 -9.62 8.79
C ARG A 271 9.64 -9.84 7.93
N ILE A 272 9.48 -10.09 6.63
CA ILE A 272 10.60 -10.30 5.72
C ILE A 272 11.14 -8.99 5.11
N GLY A 273 10.61 -7.84 5.56
CA GLY A 273 11.10 -6.50 5.21
C GLY A 273 10.50 -5.89 3.95
N ILE A 274 9.41 -6.44 3.43
CA ILE A 274 8.62 -5.87 2.33
C ILE A 274 7.57 -4.92 2.90
N THR A 275 7.49 -3.73 2.33
CA THR A 275 6.54 -2.67 2.74
C THR A 275 5.65 -2.18 1.61
N ASP A 276 5.91 -2.62 0.38
CA ASP A 276 5.14 -2.25 -0.81
C ASP A 276 4.54 -3.51 -1.42
N ILE A 277 3.21 -3.60 -1.34
CA ILE A 277 2.43 -4.80 -1.69
C ILE A 277 1.27 -4.34 -2.56
N LYS A 278 0.93 -5.13 -3.58
CA LYS A 278 -0.25 -4.95 -4.42
C LYS A 278 -1.09 -6.22 -4.44
N PHE A 279 -2.32 -6.14 -3.97
CA PHE A 279 -3.30 -7.21 -4.04
C PHE A 279 -4.10 -7.12 -5.34
N GLU A 280 -4.18 -8.25 -6.03
CA GLU A 280 -4.92 -8.40 -7.27
C GLU A 280 -5.78 -9.65 -7.14
N PRO A 281 -7.10 -9.59 -7.43
CA PRO A 281 -7.91 -10.79 -7.39
C PRO A 281 -7.46 -11.77 -8.47
N LEU A 282 -7.51 -13.06 -8.15
CA LEU A 282 -7.35 -14.11 -9.14
C LEU A 282 -8.49 -14.04 -10.13
N TYR A 283 -8.14 -14.10 -11.41
CA TYR A 283 -9.07 -14.36 -12.50
C TYR A 283 -8.71 -15.71 -13.08
N GLU A 284 -9.69 -16.58 -13.26
CA GLU A 284 -9.46 -17.93 -13.77
C GLU A 284 -9.23 -17.86 -15.27
N MET A 285 -8.00 -18.15 -15.72
CA MET A 285 -7.72 -18.47 -17.13
C MET A 285 -6.32 -19.08 -17.32
N GLY A 286 -5.96 -19.39 -18.57
CA GLY A 286 -4.79 -20.21 -18.88
C GLY A 286 -4.87 -21.55 -18.15
N ARG A 287 -3.83 -21.87 -17.37
CA ARG A 287 -3.82 -23.09 -16.53
C ARG A 287 -4.94 -23.10 -15.49
N GLY A 288 -5.32 -21.93 -14.98
CA GLY A 288 -6.37 -21.79 -13.97
C GLY A 288 -7.75 -22.30 -14.43
N ILE A 289 -8.04 -22.26 -15.74
CA ILE A 289 -9.25 -22.87 -16.33
C ILE A 289 -8.98 -24.29 -16.83
N LYS A 290 -7.84 -24.54 -17.50
CA LYS A 290 -7.56 -25.84 -18.13
C LYS A 290 -7.47 -26.98 -17.11
N THR A 291 -6.86 -26.70 -15.97
CA THR A 291 -6.64 -27.64 -14.88
C THR A 291 -6.94 -26.94 -13.56
N PRO A 292 -8.24 -26.68 -13.26
CA PRO A 292 -8.61 -25.89 -12.11
C PRO A 292 -8.23 -26.66 -10.85
N HIS A 293 -7.37 -26.06 -10.03
CA HIS A 293 -7.02 -26.63 -8.75
C HIS A 293 -8.10 -26.20 -7.74
N ALA A 294 -8.77 -27.16 -7.09
CA ALA A 294 -9.93 -26.88 -6.21
C ALA A 294 -9.65 -25.81 -5.12
N GLY A 295 -8.41 -25.75 -4.63
CA GLY A 295 -7.97 -24.71 -3.69
C GLY A 295 -7.46 -23.40 -4.30
N ALA A 296 -7.44 -23.18 -5.61
CA ALA A 296 -6.92 -21.95 -6.22
C ALA A 296 -7.92 -21.32 -7.22
N LEU A 297 -9.20 -21.37 -6.85
CA LEU A 297 -10.29 -20.72 -7.58
C LEU A 297 -10.30 -19.21 -7.36
N ALA A 298 -10.98 -18.48 -8.24
CA ALA A 298 -11.22 -17.06 -8.01
C ALA A 298 -12.16 -16.87 -6.80
N PRO A 299 -11.87 -15.92 -5.89
CA PRO A 299 -12.88 -15.46 -4.95
C PRO A 299 -13.94 -14.67 -5.72
N THR A 300 -15.14 -14.55 -5.16
CA THR A 300 -16.12 -13.60 -5.73
C THR A 300 -15.58 -12.17 -5.61
N LEU A 301 -16.01 -11.26 -6.48
CA LEU A 301 -15.50 -9.89 -6.43
C LEU A 301 -15.97 -9.16 -5.16
N MET A 302 -17.12 -9.53 -4.61
CA MET A 302 -17.59 -9.03 -3.32
C MET A 302 -16.73 -9.55 -2.16
N GLU A 303 -16.49 -10.86 -2.08
CA GLU A 303 -15.64 -11.48 -1.05
C GLU A 303 -14.24 -10.87 -1.05
N TYR A 304 -13.64 -10.70 -2.23
CA TYR A 304 -12.36 -10.01 -2.38
C TYR A 304 -12.39 -8.58 -1.83
N SER A 305 -13.41 -7.80 -2.20
CA SER A 305 -13.55 -6.41 -1.75
C SER A 305 -13.74 -6.29 -0.25
N ASP A 306 -14.58 -7.13 0.36
CA ASP A 306 -14.87 -7.11 1.80
C ASP A 306 -13.61 -7.42 2.62
N HIS A 307 -12.86 -8.46 2.21
CA HIS A 307 -11.61 -8.80 2.87
C HIS A 307 -10.51 -7.78 2.63
N LEU A 308 -10.37 -7.25 1.41
CA LEU A 308 -9.38 -6.21 1.13
C LEU A 308 -9.64 -4.96 1.99
N LEU A 309 -10.90 -4.55 2.09
CA LEU A 309 -11.32 -3.41 2.90
C LEU A 309 -10.99 -3.63 4.38
N SER A 310 -11.18 -4.84 4.89
CA SER A 310 -10.86 -5.20 6.28
C SER A 310 -9.37 -5.05 6.63
N VAL A 311 -8.48 -5.07 5.62
CA VAL A 311 -7.02 -5.02 5.83
C VAL A 311 -6.36 -3.71 5.38
N VAL A 312 -7.10 -2.75 4.84
CA VAL A 312 -6.56 -1.43 4.45
C VAL A 312 -5.91 -0.73 5.66
N GLU A 313 -6.61 -0.72 6.80
CA GLU A 313 -6.09 -0.13 8.04
C GLU A 313 -4.87 -0.90 8.56
N LEU A 314 -4.85 -2.23 8.40
CA LEU A 314 -3.73 -3.07 8.80
C LEU A 314 -2.46 -2.76 8.00
N LEU A 315 -2.58 -2.53 6.70
CA LEU A 315 -1.47 -2.09 5.85
C LEU A 315 -0.88 -0.78 6.39
N GLU A 316 -1.73 0.20 6.69
CA GLU A 316 -1.30 1.50 7.21
C GLU A 316 -0.65 1.41 8.59
N MET A 317 -1.20 0.59 9.48
CA MET A 317 -0.60 0.32 10.79
C MET A 317 0.80 -0.26 10.68
N HIS A 318 1.08 -1.03 9.62
CA HIS A 318 2.40 -1.56 9.33
C HIS A 318 3.32 -0.61 8.55
N GLY A 319 2.87 0.63 8.29
CA GLY A 319 3.59 1.62 7.51
C GLY A 319 3.61 1.32 6.00
N MET A 320 2.66 0.52 5.53
CA MET A 320 2.48 0.19 4.11
C MET A 320 1.42 1.09 3.48
N ASN A 321 1.50 1.28 2.17
CA ASN A 321 0.54 2.10 1.45
C ASN A 321 -0.75 1.31 1.15
N GLY A 322 -1.72 1.42 2.06
CA GLY A 322 -3.01 0.72 1.95
C GLY A 322 -3.78 1.01 0.67
N GLU A 323 -3.70 2.23 0.10
CA GLU A 323 -4.40 2.60 -1.13
C GLU A 323 -3.70 2.05 -2.37
N ALA A 324 -2.36 2.18 -2.44
CA ALA A 324 -1.56 1.63 -3.54
C ALA A 324 -1.64 0.10 -3.60
N ALA A 325 -1.93 -0.55 -2.47
CA ALA A 325 -2.13 -1.98 -2.39
C ALA A 325 -3.46 -2.47 -2.99
N THR A 326 -4.40 -1.57 -3.27
CA THR A 326 -5.72 -1.92 -3.82
C THR A 326 -5.71 -2.02 -5.35
N TYR A 327 -6.61 -2.85 -5.87
CA TYR A 327 -6.89 -2.90 -7.30
C TYR A 327 -7.55 -1.60 -7.78
N SER A 328 -6.74 -0.70 -8.34
CA SER A 328 -7.09 0.69 -8.72
C SER A 328 -7.45 1.56 -7.51
N GLY A 329 -6.65 2.59 -7.20
CA GLY A 329 -6.91 3.50 -6.07
C GLY A 329 -8.11 4.44 -6.27
N LEU A 330 -8.33 5.36 -5.34
CA LEU A 330 -9.34 6.43 -5.43
C LEU A 330 -8.74 7.76 -5.89
N ALA A 331 -7.43 7.87 -5.90
CA ALA A 331 -6.71 9.04 -6.36
C ALA A 331 -6.44 9.05 -7.88
N GLY A 332 -6.54 10.24 -8.48
CA GLY A 332 -6.04 10.53 -9.82
C GLY A 332 -7.09 10.32 -10.93
N ALA A 333 -7.68 11.42 -11.39
CA ALA A 333 -8.60 11.42 -12.50
C ALA A 333 -7.92 10.97 -13.81
N LYS A 334 -8.54 10.00 -14.48
CA LYS A 334 -8.15 9.41 -15.77
C LYS A 334 -9.40 9.14 -16.61
N ASP A 335 -9.24 9.19 -17.94
CA ASP A 335 -10.33 8.90 -18.89
C ASP A 335 -10.28 7.45 -19.40
N CYS A 336 -9.20 6.72 -19.14
CA CYS A 336 -9.02 5.31 -19.45
C CYS A 336 -8.42 4.54 -18.26
N PHE A 337 -8.82 3.27 -18.08
CA PHE A 337 -8.39 2.45 -16.94
C PHE A 337 -6.89 2.18 -16.91
N CYS A 338 -6.32 1.78 -18.05
CA CYS A 338 -4.91 1.41 -18.22
C CYS A 338 -4.41 1.76 -19.63
N GLY A 339 -3.13 1.46 -19.89
CA GLY A 339 -2.44 1.82 -21.12
C GLY A 339 -2.95 1.15 -22.40
N THR A 340 -3.88 0.18 -22.35
CA THR A 340 -4.42 -0.52 -23.54
C THR A 340 -5.08 0.40 -24.56
N THR A 341 -5.71 1.50 -24.13
CA THR A 341 -6.31 2.51 -25.04
C THR A 341 -5.34 3.63 -25.41
N THR A 342 -4.09 3.53 -24.95
CA THR A 342 -2.95 4.34 -25.39
C THR A 342 -1.98 3.40 -26.14
N PRO A 343 -0.93 3.85 -26.84
CA PRO A 343 0.01 2.96 -27.51
C PRO A 343 0.87 2.20 -26.48
N ASN A 344 0.27 1.21 -25.81
CA ASN A 344 0.98 0.19 -25.07
C ASN A 344 1.39 -0.90 -26.06
N ILE A 345 2.69 -1.12 -26.23
CA ILE A 345 3.22 -2.03 -27.25
C ILE A 345 3.88 -3.22 -26.55
N CYS A 346 3.24 -4.38 -26.66
CA CYS A 346 3.77 -5.64 -26.16
C CYS A 346 4.21 -6.52 -27.33
N LEU A 347 5.51 -6.79 -27.44
CA LEU A 347 6.03 -7.78 -28.38
C LEU A 347 5.89 -9.17 -27.75
N THR A 348 5.10 -10.02 -28.39
CA THR A 348 4.90 -11.43 -27.99
C THR A 348 6.02 -12.33 -28.51
N THR A 349 6.16 -13.55 -27.98
CA THR A 349 7.17 -14.52 -28.47
C THR A 349 6.98 -14.94 -29.92
N ASP A 350 5.77 -14.77 -30.45
CA ASP A 350 5.41 -15.20 -31.81
C ASP A 350 5.50 -14.02 -32.80
N GLY A 351 6.06 -12.87 -32.37
CA GLY A 351 6.27 -11.69 -33.21
C GLY A 351 5.04 -10.81 -33.41
N LEU A 352 3.96 -11.05 -32.66
CA LEU A 352 2.74 -10.22 -32.66
C LEU A 352 2.89 -9.03 -31.71
N LEU A 353 2.15 -7.96 -32.00
CA LEU A 353 2.01 -6.75 -31.18
C LEU A 353 0.67 -6.78 -30.46
N SER A 354 0.71 -6.75 -29.12
CA SER A 354 -0.49 -6.68 -28.29
C SER A 354 -0.56 -5.42 -27.44
N ALA A 355 -1.78 -4.94 -27.19
CA ALA A 355 -2.05 -3.77 -26.35
C ALA A 355 -2.06 -4.10 -24.84
N CYS A 356 -1.92 -5.38 -24.47
CA CYS A 356 -1.95 -5.85 -23.09
C CYS A 356 -0.93 -6.95 -22.88
N TYR A 357 -0.19 -6.92 -21.77
CA TYR A 357 0.79 -7.96 -21.45
C TYR A 357 0.14 -9.32 -21.05
N GLU A 358 -1.18 -9.31 -20.86
CA GLU A 358 -1.97 -10.50 -20.63
C GLU A 358 -2.29 -11.20 -21.96
N SER A 359 -2.48 -10.46 -23.05
CA SER A 359 -2.80 -10.97 -24.39
C SER A 359 -1.54 -11.24 -25.22
N PRO A 360 -1.50 -12.28 -26.10
CA PRO A 360 -2.56 -13.24 -26.43
C PRO A 360 -2.62 -14.43 -25.46
N THR A 361 -1.84 -14.41 -24.39
CA THR A 361 -1.71 -15.53 -23.45
C THR A 361 -2.95 -15.80 -22.60
N TYR A 362 -3.82 -14.79 -22.44
CA TYR A 362 -4.90 -14.75 -21.47
C TYR A 362 -6.20 -15.42 -21.94
N SER A 363 -6.62 -15.24 -23.20
CA SER A 363 -7.81 -15.93 -23.74
C SER A 363 -7.79 -16.08 -25.26
N GLN A 364 -8.55 -17.04 -25.79
CA GLN A 364 -8.78 -17.21 -27.23
C GLN A 364 -9.55 -16.01 -27.84
N ASN A 365 -10.21 -15.21 -27.01
CA ASN A 365 -11.01 -14.06 -27.41
C ASN A 365 -10.25 -12.72 -27.29
N THR A 366 -8.91 -12.76 -27.15
CA THR A 366 -8.07 -11.56 -27.05
C THR A 366 -7.59 -11.00 -28.40
N ASP A 367 -8.06 -11.53 -29.53
CA ASP A 367 -7.58 -11.11 -30.86
C ASP A 367 -7.77 -9.60 -31.12
N PHE A 368 -8.80 -8.98 -30.53
CA PHE A 368 -9.02 -7.53 -30.62
C PHE A 368 -7.89 -6.70 -29.97
N LEU A 369 -7.11 -7.29 -29.05
CA LEU A 369 -5.94 -6.66 -28.43
C LEU A 369 -4.66 -6.88 -29.24
N VAL A 370 -4.66 -7.79 -30.21
CA VAL A 370 -3.54 -8.03 -31.12
C VAL A 370 -3.74 -7.17 -32.36
N TYR A 371 -3.02 -6.06 -32.42
CA TYR A 371 -3.24 -5.01 -33.43
C TYR A 371 -2.10 -4.94 -34.45
N GLY A 372 -1.18 -5.91 -34.48
CA GLY A 372 -0.11 -5.89 -35.46
C GLY A 372 0.91 -7.01 -35.31
N SER A 373 1.93 -6.94 -36.15
CA SER A 373 3.02 -7.90 -36.20
C SER A 373 4.33 -7.25 -36.62
N LEU A 374 5.44 -7.86 -36.24
CA LEU A 374 6.78 -7.47 -36.62
C LEU A 374 7.23 -8.29 -37.84
N ASN A 375 7.60 -7.61 -38.93
CA ASN A 375 8.43 -8.23 -39.96
C ASN A 375 9.91 -8.08 -39.56
N THR A 376 10.52 -9.20 -39.16
CA THR A 376 11.91 -9.21 -38.67
C THR A 376 12.92 -8.92 -39.79
N ALA A 377 12.64 -9.34 -41.03
CA ALA A 377 13.55 -9.16 -42.16
C ALA A 377 13.65 -7.69 -42.60
N THR A 378 12.49 -7.02 -42.72
CA THR A 378 12.42 -5.61 -43.12
C THR A 378 12.56 -4.64 -41.94
N LYS A 379 12.46 -5.14 -40.69
CA LYS A 379 12.42 -4.33 -39.46
C LYS A 379 11.30 -3.29 -39.51
N THR A 380 10.10 -3.73 -39.89
CA THR A 380 8.90 -2.91 -39.99
C THR A 380 7.76 -3.52 -39.20
N LEU A 381 6.87 -2.66 -38.69
CA LEU A 381 5.63 -3.08 -38.05
C LEU A 381 4.49 -3.02 -39.06
N THR A 382 3.70 -4.09 -39.14
CA THR A 382 2.40 -4.08 -39.80
C THR A 382 1.34 -3.86 -38.72
N LEU A 383 0.46 -2.89 -38.94
CA LEU A 383 -0.52 -2.48 -37.95
C LEU A 383 -1.93 -2.57 -38.52
N ASP A 384 -2.81 -3.18 -37.74
CA ASP A 384 -4.24 -3.16 -37.92
C ASP A 384 -4.79 -1.83 -37.36
N ARG A 385 -5.14 -0.92 -38.28
CA ARG A 385 -5.63 0.41 -37.93
C ARG A 385 -7.02 0.35 -37.30
N GLU A 386 -7.87 -0.58 -37.73
CA GLU A 386 -9.24 -0.71 -37.21
C GLU A 386 -9.22 -1.15 -35.75
N LYS A 387 -8.40 -2.17 -35.41
CA LYS A 387 -8.20 -2.59 -34.02
C LYS A 387 -7.61 -1.47 -33.17
N LEU A 388 -6.61 -0.75 -33.67
CA LEU A 388 -6.03 0.41 -32.95
C LEU A 388 -7.07 1.50 -32.68
N GLU A 389 -7.89 1.85 -33.67
CA GLU A 389 -8.96 2.83 -33.52
C GLU A 389 -10.03 2.35 -32.55
N TYR A 390 -10.44 1.09 -32.64
CA TYR A 390 -11.38 0.47 -31.72
C TYR A 390 -10.90 0.62 -30.27
N LEU A 391 -9.63 0.24 -29.99
CA LEU A 391 -8.99 0.37 -28.67
C LEU A 391 -8.90 1.83 -28.20
N GLN A 392 -8.44 2.75 -29.06
CA GLN A 392 -8.19 4.13 -28.68
C GLN A 392 -9.45 4.98 -28.52
N ARG A 393 -10.54 4.62 -29.22
CA ARG A 393 -11.83 5.32 -29.08
C ARG A 393 -12.45 5.09 -27.71
N ARG A 394 -12.11 4.01 -27.01
CA ARG A 394 -12.73 3.72 -25.71
C ARG A 394 -12.22 4.66 -24.63
N THR A 395 -13.13 5.46 -24.11
CA THR A 395 -12.90 6.35 -22.97
C THR A 395 -14.09 6.26 -22.03
N VAL A 396 -13.96 6.70 -20.79
CA VAL A 396 -15.12 6.69 -19.90
C VAL A 396 -16.27 7.58 -20.39
N HIS A 397 -16.02 8.50 -21.32
CA HIS A 397 -17.02 9.41 -21.88
C HIS A 397 -17.98 8.73 -22.87
N ASN A 398 -17.61 7.59 -23.44
CA ASN A 398 -18.47 6.82 -24.36
C ASN A 398 -18.90 5.47 -23.79
N LEU A 399 -18.91 5.35 -22.46
CA LEU A 399 -19.47 4.21 -21.73
C LEU A 399 -20.78 4.63 -21.06
N PRO A 400 -21.96 4.29 -21.61
CA PRO A 400 -23.26 4.75 -21.09
C PRO A 400 -23.47 4.40 -19.61
N HIS A 401 -23.10 3.19 -19.21
CA HIS A 401 -23.23 2.71 -17.82
C HIS A 401 -22.28 3.42 -16.83
N CYS A 402 -21.27 4.14 -17.31
CA CYS A 402 -20.36 4.93 -16.47
C CYS A 402 -20.79 6.39 -16.33
N LYS A 403 -21.76 6.88 -17.12
CA LYS A 403 -22.14 8.30 -17.19
C LYS A 403 -22.41 8.89 -15.81
N ASP A 404 -23.12 8.13 -14.97
CA ASP A 404 -23.54 8.57 -13.64
C ASP A 404 -22.79 7.92 -12.47
N CYS A 405 -21.75 7.14 -12.77
CA CYS A 405 -20.96 6.47 -11.76
C CYS A 405 -20.02 7.46 -11.05
N PHE A 406 -20.05 7.49 -9.71
CA PHE A 406 -19.16 8.34 -8.93
C PHE A 406 -17.68 7.93 -9.00
N LEU A 407 -17.35 6.82 -9.65
CA LEU A 407 -15.98 6.37 -9.91
C LEU A 407 -15.55 6.56 -11.36
N LYS A 408 -16.34 7.28 -12.18
CA LYS A 408 -16.09 7.49 -13.60
C LYS A 408 -14.63 7.83 -13.91
N TYR A 409 -14.02 8.79 -13.21
CA TYR A 409 -12.63 9.19 -13.48
C TYR A 409 -11.56 8.42 -12.69
N THR A 410 -11.92 7.51 -11.77
CA THR A 410 -10.95 6.75 -10.97
C THR A 410 -10.91 5.27 -11.38
N CYS A 411 -12.07 4.71 -11.73
CA CYS A 411 -12.20 3.41 -12.38
C CYS A 411 -12.05 3.52 -13.90
N ALA A 412 -12.53 4.59 -14.53
CA ALA A 412 -12.45 4.81 -15.97
C ALA A 412 -12.90 3.60 -16.81
N GLY A 413 -14.01 2.99 -16.37
CA GLY A 413 -14.64 1.88 -17.06
C GLY A 413 -13.95 0.53 -16.89
N GLY A 414 -13.00 0.35 -15.95
CA GLY A 414 -12.45 -0.97 -15.61
C GLY A 414 -11.55 -1.62 -16.67
N CYS A 415 -11.09 -2.84 -16.38
CA CYS A 415 -10.13 -3.56 -17.20
C CYS A 415 -10.75 -4.09 -18.50
N HIS A 416 -10.18 -3.71 -19.65
CA HIS A 416 -10.67 -4.01 -20.99
C HIS A 416 -10.90 -5.51 -21.23
N ILE A 417 -9.88 -6.33 -20.92
CA ILE A 417 -9.95 -7.78 -21.12
C ILE A 417 -10.97 -8.44 -20.19
N LYS A 418 -11.01 -8.03 -18.92
CA LYS A 418 -11.96 -8.60 -17.95
C LYS A 418 -13.41 -8.29 -18.29
N ILE A 419 -13.66 -7.10 -18.83
CA ILE A 419 -14.99 -6.71 -19.29
C ILE A 419 -15.34 -7.46 -20.56
N TYR A 420 -14.40 -7.57 -21.51
CA TYR A 420 -14.62 -8.31 -22.74
C TYR A 420 -14.98 -9.77 -22.48
N GLU A 421 -14.25 -10.47 -21.60
CA GLU A 421 -14.56 -11.86 -21.24
C GLU A 421 -15.97 -12.05 -20.68
N HIS A 422 -16.53 -11.03 -20.02
CA HIS A 422 -17.87 -11.10 -19.46
C HIS A 422 -18.97 -10.62 -20.42
N ALA A 423 -18.70 -9.55 -21.17
CA ALA A 423 -19.71 -8.86 -21.96
C ALA A 423 -19.59 -9.09 -23.48
N GLY A 424 -18.53 -9.76 -23.95
CA GLY A 424 -18.22 -9.94 -25.38
C GLY A 424 -17.76 -8.67 -26.10
N ASP A 425 -17.70 -7.53 -25.41
CA ASP A 425 -17.28 -6.24 -25.93
C ASP A 425 -16.62 -5.42 -24.81
N MET A 426 -15.50 -4.76 -25.10
CA MET A 426 -14.83 -3.90 -24.12
C MET A 426 -15.64 -2.64 -23.80
N TYR A 427 -16.61 -2.23 -24.64
CA TYR A 427 -17.58 -1.17 -24.33
C TYR A 427 -18.75 -1.64 -23.44
N GLY A 428 -18.84 -2.96 -23.22
CA GLY A 428 -19.85 -3.58 -22.36
C GLY A 428 -19.64 -3.30 -20.87
N GLN A 429 -20.46 -3.95 -20.04
CA GLN A 429 -20.45 -3.79 -18.59
C GLN A 429 -20.28 -5.15 -17.91
N HIS A 430 -19.43 -5.21 -16.88
CA HIS A 430 -19.41 -6.31 -15.92
C HIS A 430 -20.07 -5.85 -14.62
N LYS A 431 -21.36 -6.18 -14.45
CA LYS A 431 -22.19 -5.64 -13.37
C LYS A 431 -21.65 -5.97 -11.98
N GLU A 432 -21.27 -7.21 -11.72
CA GLU A 432 -20.70 -7.62 -10.42
C GLU A 432 -19.44 -6.83 -10.08
N PHE A 433 -18.55 -6.62 -11.06
CA PHE A 433 -17.38 -5.76 -10.90
C PHE A 433 -17.75 -4.31 -10.58
N CYS A 434 -18.72 -3.74 -11.30
CA CYS A 434 -19.19 -2.38 -11.03
C CYS A 434 -19.76 -2.25 -9.62
N ASP A 435 -20.61 -3.18 -9.21
CA ASP A 435 -21.25 -3.18 -7.89
C ASP A 435 -20.21 -3.34 -6.78
N SER A 436 -19.36 -4.37 -6.85
CA SER A 436 -18.28 -4.58 -5.89
C SER A 436 -17.38 -3.37 -5.77
N ARG A 437 -17.00 -2.77 -6.90
CA ARG A 437 -16.09 -1.64 -6.91
C ARG A 437 -16.72 -0.37 -6.31
N THR A 438 -18.00 -0.12 -6.59
CA THR A 438 -18.72 1.03 -6.01
C THR A 438 -18.96 0.88 -4.52
N ILE A 439 -19.30 -0.33 -4.05
CA ILE A 439 -19.45 -0.63 -2.62
C ILE A 439 -18.11 -0.45 -1.90
N PHE A 440 -17.06 -1.12 -2.37
CA PHE A 440 -15.71 -1.02 -1.80
C PHE A 440 -15.24 0.42 -1.69
N SER A 441 -15.39 1.19 -2.77
CA SER A 441 -14.91 2.57 -2.84
C SER A 441 -15.69 3.50 -1.91
N ARG A 442 -17.01 3.33 -1.82
CA ARG A 442 -17.85 4.12 -0.91
C ARG A 442 -17.45 3.88 0.54
N GLU A 443 -17.29 2.62 0.92
CA GLU A 443 -16.94 2.23 2.27
C GLU A 443 -15.51 2.65 2.63
N LEU A 444 -14.56 2.52 1.69
CA LEU A 444 -13.23 3.06 1.86
C LEU A 444 -13.26 4.58 2.07
N ILE A 445 -14.07 5.33 1.31
CA ILE A 445 -14.23 6.78 1.51
C ILE A 445 -14.77 7.07 2.92
N ILE A 446 -15.79 6.34 3.38
CA ILE A 446 -16.38 6.51 4.72
C ILE A 446 -15.32 6.31 5.80
N ARG A 447 -14.65 5.14 5.82
CA ARG A 447 -13.61 4.83 6.82
C ARG A 447 -12.50 5.87 6.84
N ARG A 448 -12.17 6.42 5.68
CA ARG A 448 -11.15 7.45 5.57
C ARG A 448 -11.61 8.80 6.11
N LEU A 449 -12.84 9.22 5.82
CA LEU A 449 -13.46 10.41 6.41
C LEU A 449 -13.57 10.26 7.95
N GLU A 450 -13.93 9.08 8.44
CA GLU A 450 -13.90 8.76 9.88
C GLU A 450 -12.47 8.84 10.44
N SER A 451 -11.49 8.25 9.76
CA SER A 451 -10.08 8.33 10.19
C SER A 451 -9.50 9.76 10.12
N ALA A 452 -10.03 10.61 9.25
CA ALA A 452 -9.65 12.02 9.12
C ALA A 452 -10.14 12.86 10.31
N HIS A 453 -11.26 12.47 10.94
CA HIS A 453 -11.69 13.01 12.24
C HIS A 453 -10.74 12.60 13.38
N VAL A 454 -10.03 11.49 13.23
CA VAL A 454 -9.42 10.81 14.37
C VAL A 454 -7.99 10.41 14.05
N LYS A 455 -7.11 11.40 14.17
CA LYS A 455 -5.74 11.13 14.60
C LYS A 455 -5.44 12.03 15.77
N ILE A 456 -6.08 11.72 16.90
CA ILE A 456 -5.58 12.14 18.20
C ILE A 456 -4.43 11.21 18.55
N LYS A 457 -3.20 11.70 18.51
CA LYS A 457 -2.04 11.03 19.13
C LYS A 457 -1.81 11.65 20.50
N PRO A 458 -2.45 11.14 21.57
CA PRO A 458 -2.06 11.48 22.93
C PRO A 458 -0.66 10.93 23.20
N TYR A 459 0.23 11.81 23.64
CA TYR A 459 1.49 11.44 24.27
C TYR A 459 1.75 12.38 25.45
N PHE A 460 2.48 11.91 26.44
CA PHE A 460 2.78 12.70 27.63
C PHE A 460 4.12 13.42 27.45
N LYS A 461 4.15 14.71 27.78
CA LYS A 461 5.33 15.56 27.71
C LYS A 461 5.62 16.16 29.07
N GLN A 462 6.84 15.97 29.58
CA GLN A 462 7.33 16.67 30.76
C GLN A 462 7.46 18.17 30.44
N THR A 463 6.85 19.03 31.26
CA THR A 463 6.97 20.49 31.19
C THR A 463 7.60 21.01 32.48
N LYS A 464 7.94 22.30 32.52
CA LYS A 464 8.53 22.94 33.72
C LYS A 464 7.60 22.90 34.93
N ASN A 465 6.30 22.70 34.72
CA ASN A 465 5.25 22.78 35.73
C ASN A 465 4.58 21.41 36.00
N GLY A 466 5.08 20.30 35.43
CA GLY A 466 4.52 18.96 35.62
C GLY A 466 4.45 18.11 34.34
N LEU A 467 3.73 16.99 34.40
CA LEU A 467 3.52 16.11 33.25
C LEU A 467 2.24 16.53 32.49
N ALA A 468 2.38 16.96 31.25
CA ALA A 468 1.26 17.36 30.39
C ALA A 468 0.87 16.23 29.43
N LEU A 469 -0.42 15.91 29.34
CA LEU A 469 -0.96 15.09 28.25
C LEU A 469 -1.14 15.99 27.02
N VAL A 470 -0.37 15.72 25.96
CA VAL A 470 -0.45 16.48 24.71
C VAL A 470 -1.16 15.63 23.68
N MET A 471 -2.29 16.13 23.20
CA MET A 471 -3.11 15.49 22.18
C MET A 471 -2.79 16.17 20.84
N TYR A 472 -2.08 15.46 19.95
CA TYR A 472 -1.93 15.94 18.57
C TYR A 472 -3.16 15.59 17.77
N HIS A 473 -3.80 16.55 17.13
CA HIS A 473 -4.63 16.30 15.95
C HIS A 473 -3.71 16.39 14.72
N ASN A 474 -3.65 15.36 13.87
CA ASN A 474 -2.90 15.51 12.61
C ASN A 474 -3.48 16.66 11.77
N HIS A 475 -2.58 17.42 11.15
CA HIS A 475 -2.83 18.52 10.22
C HIS A 475 -3.82 18.17 9.09
N LEU A 476 -5.08 18.54 9.28
CA LEU A 476 -5.97 19.02 8.22
C LEU A 476 -6.47 20.39 8.69
N PRO A 477 -6.51 21.43 7.83
CA PRO A 477 -7.05 22.73 8.22
C PRO A 477 -8.55 22.55 8.41
N PHE A 478 -9.01 22.48 9.66
CA PHE A 478 -10.41 22.58 10.03
C PHE A 478 -10.63 23.97 10.63
N PHE A 479 -11.59 24.71 10.08
CA PHE A 479 -12.13 25.92 10.69
C PHE A 479 -13.52 25.57 11.22
N LEU A 480 -13.68 25.64 12.54
CA LEU A 480 -15.01 25.70 13.18
C LEU A 480 -15.47 27.15 13.07
N TRP A 481 -16.58 27.39 12.38
CA TRP A 481 -17.23 28.70 12.34
C TRP A 481 -18.26 28.73 13.47
N GLU A 482 -17.99 29.48 14.54
CA GLU A 482 -18.98 29.88 15.53
C GLU A 482 -19.28 31.38 15.35
N PRO A 483 -20.56 31.81 15.27
CA PRO A 483 -20.92 33.20 14.94
C PRO A 483 -20.54 34.27 15.97
N GLU A 484 -19.96 33.93 17.12
CA GLU A 484 -19.86 34.86 18.27
C GLU A 484 -18.43 35.17 18.75
N MET A 485 -17.37 34.64 18.12
CA MET A 485 -16.00 35.02 18.47
C MET A 485 -15.49 36.22 17.64
N LYS A 486 -15.39 37.39 18.28
CA LYS A 486 -14.74 38.58 17.70
C LYS A 486 -13.28 38.29 17.37
N TYR A 487 -12.91 38.55 16.11
CA TYR A 487 -11.56 38.37 15.56
C TYR A 487 -10.59 39.43 16.10
N SER A 488 -9.42 39.01 16.59
CA SER A 488 -8.27 39.89 16.87
C SER A 488 -7.19 39.66 15.79
N PRO A 489 -6.70 40.71 15.09
CA PRO A 489 -5.84 40.54 13.91
C PRO A 489 -4.37 40.14 14.19
N GLU A 490 -3.95 39.96 15.43
CA GLU A 490 -2.51 39.84 15.76
C GLU A 490 -2.00 38.41 16.03
N ALA A 491 -2.84 37.38 15.93
CA ALA A 491 -2.42 35.99 16.15
C ALA A 491 -2.02 35.28 14.84
N HIS A 492 -0.82 35.58 14.34
CA HIS A 492 -0.19 34.72 13.34
C HIS A 492 0.33 33.41 14.00
N GLN A 493 -0.06 32.28 13.41
CA GLN A 493 0.56 30.94 13.54
C GLN A 493 0.52 30.27 14.92
N THR A 494 -0.65 29.82 15.36
CA THR A 494 -0.71 28.67 16.28
C THR A 494 -1.80 27.69 15.87
N HIS A 495 -1.33 26.49 15.51
CA HIS A 495 -2.05 25.24 15.33
C HIS A 495 -3.19 25.02 16.35
N PRO A 496 -4.17 24.13 16.07
CA PRO A 496 -5.04 23.59 17.11
C PRO A 496 -4.24 22.58 17.94
N PHE A 497 -3.33 23.07 18.78
CA PHE A 497 -2.74 22.32 19.87
C PHE A 497 -3.61 22.55 21.10
N ILE A 498 -4.22 21.51 21.65
CA ILE A 498 -4.61 21.56 23.06
C ILE A 498 -3.33 21.30 23.85
N LYS A 499 -2.70 22.37 24.31
CA LYS A 499 -1.57 22.31 25.23
C LYS A 499 -2.14 22.42 26.65
N ILE A 500 -2.28 21.28 27.33
CA ILE A 500 -2.73 21.23 28.74
C ILE A 500 -1.53 21.62 29.62
N ASP A 501 -1.28 22.92 29.77
CA ASP A 501 -0.07 23.49 30.38
C ASP A 501 -0.34 24.18 31.74
N SER A 502 -1.40 23.78 32.47
CA SER A 502 -1.66 24.32 33.81
C SER A 502 -1.29 23.31 34.91
N PRO A 503 -0.47 23.70 35.91
CA PRO A 503 -0.16 22.88 37.09
C PRO A 503 -1.36 22.62 38.01
N ALA A 504 -2.56 23.13 37.66
CA ALA A 504 -3.76 23.03 38.48
C ALA A 504 -4.98 22.50 37.72
N PHE A 505 -4.82 21.72 36.64
CA PHE A 505 -5.98 21.06 36.02
C PHE A 505 -6.23 19.70 36.68
N PRO A 506 -7.34 19.50 37.43
CA PRO A 506 -7.64 18.23 38.08
C PRO A 506 -7.89 17.15 37.02
N PHE A 507 -7.36 15.95 37.21
CA PHE A 507 -7.63 14.78 36.35
C PHE A 507 -9.14 14.47 36.21
N THR A 508 -9.95 14.89 37.19
CA THR A 508 -11.42 14.88 37.15
C THR A 508 -11.98 15.73 36.01
N SER A 509 -11.41 16.91 35.73
CA SER A 509 -11.87 17.79 34.65
C SER A 509 -11.50 17.26 33.25
N LEU A 510 -10.39 16.52 33.12
CA LEU A 510 -10.08 15.76 31.88
C LEU A 510 -11.06 14.61 31.68
N ASN A 511 -11.42 13.93 32.77
CA ASN A 511 -12.40 12.85 32.77
C ASN A 511 -13.80 13.36 32.42
N ASP A 512 -14.21 14.52 32.93
CA ASP A 512 -15.47 15.18 32.61
C ASP A 512 -15.49 15.73 31.18
N TYR A 513 -14.34 16.20 30.66
CA TYR A 513 -14.21 16.65 29.27
C TYR A 513 -14.26 15.49 28.27
N ILE A 514 -13.54 14.39 28.53
CA ILE A 514 -13.65 13.16 27.74
C ILE A 514 -15.07 12.60 27.83
N THR A 515 -15.70 12.66 29.00
CA THR A 515 -17.09 12.23 29.20
C THR A 515 -18.06 13.12 28.42
N SER A 516 -17.93 14.46 28.50
CA SER A 516 -18.70 15.40 27.69
C SER A 516 -18.50 15.19 26.19
N TYR A 517 -17.30 14.83 25.75
CA TYR A 517 -16.97 14.60 24.34
C TYR A 517 -17.43 13.22 23.83
N LEU A 518 -17.52 12.21 24.71
CA LEU A 518 -18.01 10.86 24.41
C LEU A 518 -19.53 10.72 24.57
N ASP A 519 -20.14 11.44 25.51
CA ASP A 519 -21.59 11.48 25.73
C ASP A 519 -22.29 12.39 24.71
N ASP A 520 -21.56 13.33 24.13
CA ASP A 520 -21.97 14.06 22.94
C ASP A 520 -21.98 13.09 21.74
N LYS A 521 -23.15 12.50 21.48
CA LYS A 521 -23.43 11.49 20.43
C LYS A 521 -23.08 11.92 18.99
N ARG A 522 -22.48 13.10 18.81
CA ARG A 522 -21.97 13.64 17.54
C ARG A 522 -20.76 12.89 16.98
N TYR A 523 -20.02 12.11 17.79
CA TYR A 523 -18.78 11.43 17.36
C TYR A 523 -18.74 9.93 17.72
N PRO A 524 -19.47 9.05 16.99
CA PRO A 524 -19.60 7.64 17.35
C PRO A 524 -18.39 6.76 17.01
N PHE A 525 -17.40 7.27 16.27
CA PHE A 525 -16.31 6.45 15.69
C PHE A 525 -14.95 7.08 15.95
N MET A 526 -14.47 6.93 17.19
CA MET A 526 -13.12 7.34 17.55
C MET A 526 -12.25 6.11 17.78
N LEU A 527 -11.32 5.81 16.85
CA LEU A 527 -10.19 4.93 17.16
C LEU A 527 -9.15 5.74 17.94
N LEU A 528 -9.16 5.65 19.27
CA LEU A 528 -8.13 6.28 20.08
C LEU A 528 -6.80 5.50 19.97
N ALA A 529 -5.82 6.08 19.28
CA ALA A 529 -4.47 5.53 19.20
C ALA A 529 -3.65 6.03 20.40
N ILE A 530 -3.62 5.25 21.49
CA ILE A 530 -2.87 5.64 22.68
C ILE A 530 -1.40 5.23 22.50
N SER A 531 -0.52 6.24 22.41
CA SER A 531 0.92 6.07 22.34
C SER A 531 1.54 6.64 23.61
N CYS A 532 1.61 5.82 24.66
CA CYS A 532 2.39 6.16 25.83
C CYS A 532 3.88 6.05 25.49
N ASP A 533 4.62 7.16 25.52
CA ASP A 533 6.08 7.09 25.63
C ASP A 533 6.41 6.69 27.06
N LEU A 534 6.44 5.38 27.27
CA LEU A 534 6.50 4.75 28.59
C LEU A 534 7.78 5.06 29.35
N SER A 535 8.85 5.44 28.64
CA SER A 535 10.13 5.81 29.24
C SER A 535 10.02 6.96 30.25
N ARG A 536 8.99 7.82 30.13
CA ARG A 536 8.79 9.00 31.01
C ARG A 536 7.70 8.84 32.06
N LEU A 537 6.80 7.87 31.86
CA LEU A 537 5.58 7.71 32.67
C LEU A 537 5.74 6.75 33.84
N ILE A 538 6.74 5.87 33.77
CA ILE A 538 6.96 4.81 34.75
C ILE A 538 7.38 5.35 36.13
N HIS A 539 7.78 6.62 36.20
CA HIS A 539 8.14 7.32 37.44
C HIS A 539 6.93 7.93 38.20
N HIS A 540 5.71 7.77 37.69
CA HIS A 540 4.50 8.41 38.22
C HIS A 540 3.42 7.37 38.61
N PRO A 541 3.61 6.59 39.69
CA PRO A 541 2.68 5.54 40.12
C PRO A 541 1.27 6.07 40.48
N GLU A 542 1.16 7.35 40.84
CA GLU A 542 -0.10 8.07 41.08
C GLU A 542 -1.01 8.11 39.85
N LEU A 543 -0.47 7.90 38.64
CA LEU A 543 -1.26 7.88 37.41
C LEU A 543 -2.00 6.56 37.18
N LYS A 544 -1.65 5.49 37.90
CA LYS A 544 -2.23 4.15 37.72
C LYS A 544 -3.77 4.12 37.84
N PRO A 545 -4.41 4.74 38.85
CA PRO A 545 -5.87 4.77 38.96
C PRO A 545 -6.51 5.55 37.80
N HIS A 546 -5.86 6.62 37.34
CA HIS A 546 -6.37 7.48 36.27
C HIS A 546 -6.31 6.80 34.90
N ILE A 547 -5.19 6.17 34.56
CA ILE A 547 -5.02 5.41 33.31
C ILE A 547 -5.97 4.20 33.32
N THR A 548 -6.10 3.52 34.46
CA THR A 548 -7.04 2.41 34.63
C THR A 548 -8.50 2.85 34.41
N SER A 549 -8.90 3.98 35.03
CA SER A 549 -10.24 4.57 34.85
C SER A 549 -10.52 4.93 33.40
N LEU A 550 -9.54 5.51 32.69
CA LEU A 550 -9.65 5.82 31.26
C LEU A 550 -9.96 4.57 30.44
N PHE A 551 -9.17 3.50 30.55
CA PHE A 551 -9.37 2.28 29.78
C PHE A 551 -10.67 1.54 30.15
N LEU A 552 -11.04 1.49 31.43
CA LEU A 552 -12.33 0.92 31.85
C LEU A 552 -13.51 1.63 31.22
N ARG A 553 -13.45 2.97 31.13
CA ARG A 553 -14.50 3.77 30.49
C ARG A 553 -14.54 3.58 28.98
N LEU A 554 -13.38 3.57 28.32
CA LEU A 554 -13.30 3.25 26.88
C LEU A 554 -13.93 1.88 26.59
N LEU A 555 -13.62 0.86 27.41
CA LEU A 555 -14.20 -0.48 27.30
C LEU A 555 -15.71 -0.48 27.60
N LYS A 556 -16.16 0.21 28.66
CA LYS A 556 -17.58 0.31 29.04
C LYS A 556 -18.42 0.95 27.93
N ASN A 557 -17.89 1.99 27.29
CA ASN A 557 -18.56 2.74 26.23
C ASN A 557 -18.33 2.16 24.83
N LYS A 558 -17.68 0.99 24.72
CA LYS A 558 -17.37 0.31 23.44
C LYS A 558 -16.61 1.20 22.44
N VAL A 559 -15.81 2.15 22.93
CA VAL A 559 -14.99 3.02 22.08
C VAL A 559 -13.86 2.16 21.48
N PRO A 560 -13.68 2.10 20.15
CA PRO A 560 -12.55 1.41 19.55
C PRO A 560 -11.23 2.09 19.97
N PHE A 561 -10.23 1.34 20.42
CA PHE A 561 -8.92 1.92 20.70
C PHE A 561 -7.81 0.92 20.38
N LEU A 562 -6.63 1.45 20.04
CA LEU A 562 -5.43 0.69 19.81
C LEU A 562 -4.31 1.21 20.69
N VAL A 563 -3.74 0.34 21.51
CA VAL A 563 -2.53 0.66 22.28
C VAL A 563 -1.32 0.26 21.45
N THR A 564 -0.66 1.27 20.89
CA THR A 564 0.42 1.09 19.90
C THR A 564 1.74 0.57 20.50
N ARG A 565 1.85 0.51 21.83
CA ARG A 565 2.96 -0.08 22.60
C ARG A 565 2.44 -0.81 23.85
N PRO A 566 3.03 -1.93 24.31
CA PRO A 566 2.57 -2.64 25.51
C PRO A 566 2.61 -1.74 26.76
N LEU A 567 1.54 -1.70 27.55
CA LEU A 567 1.50 -0.90 28.78
C LEU A 567 2.22 -1.63 29.93
N PRO A 568 3.03 -0.94 30.75
CA PRO A 568 3.64 -1.53 31.93
C PRO A 568 2.58 -1.96 32.95
N PRO A 569 2.73 -3.12 33.61
CA PRO A 569 1.81 -3.58 34.64
C PRO A 569 1.65 -2.62 35.83
N CYS A 570 2.63 -1.72 36.06
CA CYS A 570 2.58 -0.71 37.10
C CYS A 570 1.66 0.47 36.77
N LEU A 571 1.27 0.68 35.50
CA LEU A 571 0.48 1.84 35.06
C LEU A 571 -0.99 1.52 34.78
N VAL A 572 -1.39 0.24 34.77
CA VAL A 572 -2.77 -0.20 34.56
C VAL A 572 -3.10 -1.39 35.46
N GLU A 573 -4.31 -1.44 35.99
CA GLU A 573 -4.75 -2.62 36.75
C GLU A 573 -4.76 -3.90 35.91
N PRO A 574 -4.32 -5.05 36.47
CA PRO A 574 -4.24 -6.32 35.76
C PRO A 574 -5.56 -6.79 35.11
N ALA A 575 -6.71 -6.47 35.72
CA ALA A 575 -8.02 -6.81 35.17
C ALA A 575 -8.35 -6.03 33.89
N VAL A 576 -7.81 -4.82 33.76
CA VAL A 576 -8.01 -3.91 32.62
C VAL A 576 -6.99 -4.22 31.53
N ALA A 577 -5.72 -4.44 31.90
CA ALA A 577 -4.66 -4.86 30.98
C ALA A 577 -5.06 -6.11 30.17
N ARG A 578 -5.70 -7.10 30.81
CA ARG A 578 -6.18 -8.32 30.14
C ARG A 578 -7.28 -8.09 29.09
N LYS A 579 -7.98 -6.96 29.16
CA LYS A 579 -9.05 -6.58 28.21
C LYS A 579 -8.55 -5.67 27.09
N ILE A 580 -7.31 -5.19 27.18
CA ILE A 580 -6.66 -4.34 26.18
C ILE A 580 -5.98 -5.24 25.15
N LYS A 581 -6.33 -5.10 23.86
CA LYS A 581 -5.60 -5.78 22.78
C LYS A 581 -4.24 -5.10 22.57
N HIS A 582 -3.17 -5.77 23.00
CA HIS A 582 -1.80 -5.39 22.63
C HIS A 582 -1.42 -6.00 21.27
N PRO A 583 -0.45 -5.42 20.54
CA PRO A 583 0.30 -6.21 19.56
C PRO A 583 0.85 -7.44 20.28
N VAL A 584 0.56 -8.63 19.74
CA VAL A 584 0.87 -9.93 20.37
C VAL A 584 2.36 -9.98 20.70
N LEU A 585 2.69 -9.97 21.99
CA LEU A 585 4.04 -10.31 22.42
C LEU A 585 4.23 -11.81 22.21
N PRO A 586 5.40 -12.24 21.70
CA PRO A 586 5.68 -13.65 21.49
C PRO A 586 5.65 -14.41 22.82
N ALA A 587 4.92 -15.52 22.87
CA ALA A 587 4.75 -16.36 24.07
C ALA A 587 6.03 -17.14 24.43
N SER A 588 7.01 -17.15 23.53
CA SER A 588 8.33 -17.74 23.75
C SER A 588 9.41 -17.03 22.95
N CYS A 589 10.67 -17.25 23.32
CA CYS A 589 11.81 -16.82 22.52
C CYS A 589 11.72 -17.32 21.06
N PHE A 590 11.17 -18.51 20.81
CA PHE A 590 10.96 -19.06 19.46
C PHE A 590 10.04 -18.19 18.58
N GLU A 591 9.07 -17.51 19.19
CA GLU A 591 8.15 -16.60 18.50
C GLU A 591 8.69 -15.17 18.36
N CYS A 592 9.85 -14.86 18.98
CA CYS A 592 10.41 -13.53 18.98
C CYS A 592 11.10 -13.17 17.64
N SER A 593 10.64 -12.08 17.03
CA SER A 593 11.15 -11.57 15.75
C SER A 593 12.58 -11.02 15.82
N GLU A 594 13.11 -10.69 17.02
CA GLU A 594 14.40 -10.01 17.24
C GLU A 594 15.52 -10.89 17.84
N MET A 595 15.45 -12.22 17.72
CA MET A 595 16.39 -13.14 18.40
C MET A 595 17.82 -13.22 17.84
N VAL A 596 18.09 -12.65 16.67
CA VAL A 596 19.32 -12.94 15.90
C VAL A 596 19.99 -11.63 15.52
N PHE A 597 21.14 -11.36 16.11
CA PHE A 597 22.03 -10.25 15.80
C PHE A 597 23.16 -10.75 14.90
N VAL A 598 23.21 -10.22 13.68
CA VAL A 598 24.29 -10.49 12.74
C VAL A 598 25.31 -9.38 12.88
N GLN A 599 26.54 -9.73 13.24
CA GLN A 599 27.65 -8.79 13.34
C GLN A 599 28.16 -8.42 11.93
N GLU A 600 28.94 -7.35 11.82
CA GLU A 600 29.47 -6.88 10.53
C GLU A 600 30.32 -7.92 9.79
N ASP A 601 30.95 -8.85 10.52
CA ASP A 601 31.77 -9.94 9.98
C ASP A 601 30.96 -11.19 9.56
N GLY A 602 29.64 -11.13 9.67
CA GLY A 602 28.71 -12.22 9.37
C GLY A 602 28.49 -13.20 10.53
N SER A 603 29.17 -13.04 11.66
CA SER A 603 28.95 -13.89 12.83
C SER A 603 27.55 -13.67 13.43
N VAL A 604 26.94 -14.76 13.89
CA VAL A 604 25.62 -14.73 14.50
C VAL A 604 25.74 -14.70 16.01
N THR A 605 24.98 -13.81 16.63
CA THR A 605 24.83 -13.72 18.09
C THR A 605 23.37 -13.70 18.43
N PHE A 606 22.96 -14.50 19.42
CA PHE A 606 21.58 -14.54 19.88
C PHE A 606 21.35 -13.50 20.98
N CYS A 607 20.09 -13.19 21.30
CA CYS A 607 19.74 -12.26 22.37
C CYS A 607 20.28 -12.67 23.76
N ASN A 608 20.57 -13.96 23.97
CA ASN A 608 21.25 -14.47 25.18
C ASN A 608 22.80 -14.42 25.08
N LYS A 609 23.35 -13.72 24.08
CA LYS A 609 24.79 -13.62 23.76
C LYS A 609 25.48 -14.91 23.33
N THR A 610 24.74 -16.00 23.15
CA THR A 610 25.33 -17.21 22.58
C THR A 610 25.75 -16.91 21.14
N LYS A 611 26.96 -17.34 20.77
CA LYS A 611 27.42 -17.24 19.38
C LYS A 611 26.88 -18.42 18.59
N GLY A 612 26.36 -18.13 17.41
CA GLY A 612 26.06 -19.16 16.42
C GLY A 612 27.33 -19.90 16.05
N SER A 613 27.19 -21.20 15.80
CA SER A 613 28.28 -22.11 15.41
C SER A 613 28.85 -21.81 14.02
N LYS A 614 28.11 -21.06 13.20
CA LYS A 614 28.45 -20.67 11.83
C LYS A 614 28.14 -19.20 11.57
N LYS A 615 28.64 -18.64 10.46
CA LYS A 615 28.22 -17.32 9.97
C LYS A 615 26.79 -17.38 9.43
N ILE A 616 26.09 -16.24 9.38
CA ILE A 616 24.69 -16.19 8.96
C ILE A 616 24.48 -16.69 7.52
N GLU A 617 25.51 -16.57 6.68
CA GLU A 617 25.53 -17.06 5.29
C GLU A 617 25.55 -18.59 5.17
N ASP A 618 26.01 -19.30 6.20
CA ASP A 618 26.21 -20.75 6.18
C ASP A 618 25.00 -21.52 6.73
N TYR A 619 23.96 -20.84 7.21
CA TYR A 619 22.68 -21.45 7.55
C TYR A 619 21.74 -21.39 6.34
N ALA A 620 21.26 -22.55 5.87
CA ALA A 620 20.34 -22.62 4.74
C ALA A 620 18.95 -22.05 5.06
N THR A 621 18.51 -22.12 6.33
CA THR A 621 17.24 -21.52 6.79
C THR A 621 17.33 -20.93 8.21
N ARG A 622 16.42 -20.00 8.55
CA ARG A 622 16.24 -19.52 9.95
C ARG A 622 15.78 -20.67 10.87
N THR A 623 15.06 -21.64 10.31
CA THR A 623 14.64 -22.87 11.00
C THR A 623 15.83 -23.78 11.32
N GLU A 624 16.81 -23.90 10.44
CA GLU A 624 18.05 -24.63 10.68
C GLU A 624 18.90 -23.92 11.74
N LEU A 625 19.05 -22.59 11.63
CA LEU A 625 19.65 -21.77 12.68
C LEU A 625 18.96 -21.99 14.04
N TYR A 626 17.63 -22.06 14.09
CA TYR A 626 16.92 -22.31 15.34
C TYR A 626 16.88 -23.78 15.77
N ARG A 627 17.03 -24.72 14.84
CA ARG A 627 17.03 -26.16 15.12
C ARG A 627 18.39 -26.61 15.66
N GLU A 628 19.48 -26.15 15.06
CA GLU A 628 20.85 -26.38 15.55
C GLU A 628 21.06 -25.77 16.94
N HIS A 629 20.42 -24.63 17.19
CA HIS A 629 20.48 -23.93 18.48
C HIS A 629 19.24 -24.15 19.34
N ALA A 630 18.42 -25.18 19.03
CA ALA A 630 17.14 -25.41 19.71
C ALA A 630 17.32 -25.72 21.19
N SER A 631 18.39 -26.40 21.58
CA SER A 631 18.73 -26.67 22.99
C SER A 631 19.08 -25.41 23.77
N LEU A 632 19.64 -24.40 23.10
CA LEU A 632 19.95 -23.08 23.66
C LEU A 632 18.71 -22.15 23.72
N LEU A 633 17.65 -22.52 23.00
CA LEU A 633 16.43 -21.75 22.79
C LEU A 633 15.17 -22.43 23.35
N ARG A 634 15.28 -23.64 23.90
CA ARG A 634 14.17 -24.40 24.50
C ARG A 634 14.13 -24.25 26.02
N HIS A 635 12.90 -24.04 26.49
CA HIS A 635 12.42 -24.18 27.87
C HIS A 635 12.86 -23.12 28.87
N GLY A 636 12.50 -21.86 28.60
CA GLY A 636 12.45 -20.85 29.65
C GLY A 636 11.47 -19.72 29.33
N PRO A 637 10.93 -19.03 30.36
CA PRO A 637 10.26 -17.74 30.16
C PRO A 637 11.22 -16.77 29.45
N VAL A 638 10.65 -15.71 28.85
CA VAL A 638 11.33 -14.63 28.12
C VAL A 638 12.78 -14.42 28.60
N CYS A 639 13.78 -14.52 27.71
CA CYS A 639 15.19 -14.55 28.13
C CYS A 639 15.60 -13.30 28.93
N SER A 640 16.63 -13.40 29.78
CA SER A 640 17.09 -12.30 30.63
C SER A 640 17.43 -11.02 29.87
N PHE A 641 17.79 -11.07 28.57
CA PHE A 641 17.97 -9.88 27.74
C PHE A 641 16.65 -9.24 27.27
N CYS A 642 15.63 -10.03 26.95
CA CYS A 642 14.30 -9.53 26.65
C CYS A 642 13.59 -9.07 27.93
N HIS A 643 13.76 -9.79 29.04
CA HIS A 643 13.38 -9.34 30.38
C HIS A 643 14.15 -8.07 30.77
N TYR A 644 15.44 -7.97 30.45
CA TYR A 644 16.25 -6.77 30.60
C TYR A 644 15.74 -5.64 29.73
N ARG A 645 15.35 -5.85 28.47
CA ARG A 645 14.74 -4.78 27.65
C ARG A 645 13.37 -4.36 28.17
N ILE A 646 12.56 -5.29 28.65
CA ILE A 646 11.27 -5.00 29.31
C ILE A 646 11.49 -4.22 30.61
N SER A 647 12.50 -4.61 31.41
CA SER A 647 12.84 -3.95 32.68
C SER A 647 13.67 -2.66 32.51
N HIS A 648 14.50 -2.51 31.49
CA HIS A 648 15.20 -1.28 31.10
C HIS A 648 14.25 -0.28 30.44
N ALA A 649 13.32 -0.73 29.61
CA ALA A 649 12.20 0.11 29.15
C ALA A 649 11.32 0.56 30.33
N CYS A 650 11.42 -0.13 31.47
CA CYS A 650 10.82 0.20 32.75
C CYS A 650 11.80 0.79 33.78
N ALA A 651 13.02 1.16 33.38
CA ALA A 651 14.08 1.71 34.23
C ALA A 651 14.32 0.97 35.57
N GLY A 652 14.04 -0.34 35.64
CA GLY A 652 14.24 -1.17 36.83
C GLY A 652 13.09 -1.18 37.86
N TYR A 653 11.91 -0.64 37.56
CA TYR A 653 10.84 -0.47 38.56
C TYR A 653 9.77 -1.58 38.63
N CYS A 654 9.85 -2.62 37.78
CA CYS A 654 8.90 -3.74 37.82
C CYS A 654 9.53 -4.94 38.55
N PRO A 655 9.14 -5.23 39.82
CA PRO A 655 9.62 -6.39 40.54
C PRO A 655 8.81 -7.60 40.08
N HIS A 656 9.06 -8.09 38.87
CA HIS A 656 8.55 -9.38 38.45
C HIS A 656 9.71 -10.36 38.28
N SER A 657 9.59 -11.45 39.04
CA SER A 657 10.51 -12.57 39.25
C SER A 657 11.62 -12.31 40.27
N GLY A 658 11.59 -13.04 41.38
CA GLY A 658 12.57 -13.01 42.48
C GLY A 658 13.96 -13.52 42.09
N ILE A 659 14.59 -12.88 41.10
CA ILE A 659 15.98 -13.06 40.73
C ILE A 659 16.73 -11.82 41.23
N SER A 660 17.65 -12.01 42.17
CA SER A 660 18.54 -10.94 42.64
C SER A 660 19.39 -10.42 41.48
N LEU A 661 19.37 -9.10 41.24
CA LEU A 661 20.23 -8.42 40.27
C LEU A 661 21.73 -8.53 40.60
N SER A 662 22.10 -9.07 41.77
CA SER A 662 23.49 -9.28 42.18
C SER A 662 24.22 -10.40 41.44
N SER A 663 23.52 -11.23 40.64
CA SER A 663 24.12 -12.36 39.90
C SER A 663 24.39 -12.08 38.42
N VAL A 664 24.25 -10.84 37.95
CA VAL A 664 24.51 -10.48 36.54
C VAL A 664 25.87 -9.77 36.43
N PRO A 665 26.85 -10.30 35.67
CA PRO A 665 28.14 -9.64 35.49
C PRO A 665 27.97 -8.25 34.87
N SER A 666 28.67 -7.25 35.43
CA SER A 666 28.63 -5.85 34.99
C SER A 666 28.92 -5.71 33.50
N LEU A 667 27.90 -5.29 32.74
CA LEU A 667 27.94 -5.21 31.28
C LEU A 667 28.43 -3.85 30.75
N HIS A 668 28.92 -2.97 31.63
CA HIS A 668 29.31 -1.61 31.29
C HIS A 668 30.65 -1.49 30.53
N SER A 669 31.44 -2.56 30.40
CA SER A 669 32.81 -2.47 29.85
C SER A 669 32.99 -2.86 28.38
N GLN A 670 31.94 -3.25 27.63
CA GLN A 670 32.12 -3.75 26.24
C GLN A 670 31.07 -3.30 25.22
N ILE A 671 30.40 -2.16 25.43
CA ILE A 671 29.66 -1.50 24.34
C ILE A 671 30.65 -0.60 23.59
N PRO A 672 30.87 -0.76 22.27
CA PRO A 672 31.62 0.22 21.50
C PRO A 672 30.84 1.53 21.52
N THR A 673 31.29 2.50 22.30
CA THR A 673 30.76 3.86 22.26
C THR A 673 31.07 4.43 20.88
N SER A 674 30.07 4.54 20.01
CA SER A 674 30.16 5.40 18.84
C SER A 674 30.35 6.83 19.34
N LYS A 675 31.59 7.34 19.32
CA LYS A 675 31.87 8.74 19.60
C LYS A 675 31.01 9.59 18.66
N LYS A 676 30.11 10.38 19.24
CA LYS A 676 29.48 11.52 18.57
C LYS A 676 30.59 12.50 18.20
N THR A 677 31.05 12.48 16.97
CA THR A 677 31.73 13.64 16.37
C THR A 677 30.66 14.55 15.79
N THR A 678 30.22 15.51 16.60
CA THR A 678 29.74 16.80 16.13
C THR A 678 30.90 17.51 15.45
N GLN A 679 30.96 17.46 14.11
CA GLN A 679 31.70 18.45 13.32
C GLN A 679 30.73 19.06 12.32
N ASN A 680 30.42 20.33 12.55
CA ASN A 680 29.98 21.27 11.54
C ASN A 680 30.96 21.23 10.36
N LEU A 681 30.46 21.24 9.12
CA LEU A 681 31.06 21.96 7.99
C LEU A 681 29.95 22.19 6.92
N PRO A 682 30.06 23.27 6.11
CA PRO A 682 28.94 23.99 5.51
C PRO A 682 28.74 23.74 4.01
N LEU A 683 27.51 24.08 3.56
CA LEU A 683 26.94 24.15 2.19
C LEU A 683 26.99 22.88 1.33
#